data_AF-A0A9Q1L8F8-F1
#
_entry.id   AF-A0A9Q1L8F8-F1
#
_cell.length_a   1.000
_cell.length_b   1.000
_cell.length_c   1.000
_cell.angle_alpha   90.00
_cell.angle_beta   90.00
_cell.angle_gamma   90.00
#
_symmetry.space_group_name_H-M   'P 1'
#
loop_
_entity.id
_entity.type
_entity.pdbx_description
1 polymer ?
#
loop_
_entity_poly.entity_id
_entity_poly.type
_entity_poly.pdbx_seq_one_letter_code
_entity_poly.pdbx_strand_id
1 'polypeptide(L)'
;MAATIRLVDGLVLFLFILIVVKSGADQEILKLQKPRLITCKFDKIYQLGDSLSDTGNCFRERLCGSNSFCSRPPYGMNFFHKPTGRCSNGMLIIDFIVLESGLPLLNPYKLQSANFRHGANFAVAGATALPNEILANKKIVNSALTNSSLSVQLEWMSSHFHTTCSPDCPEKLNKSLFLVGEIGGNEFIYGLSQGKTMDESRRMVPQVVQTIIHGVKRVIGFGATRIVVPGNFPIGCHPIFLTKFMSNNSTAYDEYRCLKDLNNFAIYYNHHLQQAIDELKREYPNITLIYGDYYNAYLWLLQNAGTIGFDKNSLQKACCGTGGDYNFDIHKKCGAPGVQVCADPNTYISWDGVHLTQKAYSCLLFHFRTFSSVNPLSFPVNPARRISLLLSTCGREGNVRLGSSIHASILKDPQFVFPENQFNTHEALVVWNSLPTMYARCGFVNNGDFKMGFGYFKLMMGTGIFKFDHASLTIILSACDRLDFIMVNKMMHVLVILSGLEREISVSNALITSYFRCGWANSGRQVFDEMVVRNVISWTAVISGLAKNEFCEESLDLLVKMQSAFVEPNYLTYLSALLACSGMKALKEARQIHGIVWKLGFQSDLCIESALMDVYSKCGSVQDAWQMFESAEVLDTIAMTVMLVGFAQNGYEEEALQIFVKMVKAGVDIDPDVVSAILGVFGSDTSLGVDRSALQANPGAGCSCDLVECSATSLSVKKRRHGLS
;
A
#
# COMPACT_ATOMS: atom_id res chain seq x y z
N MET A 1 -27.41 -38.98 -30.47
CA MET A 1 -27.07 -38.97 -29.02
C MET A 1 -25.77 -38.23 -28.72
N ALA A 2 -24.66 -38.45 -29.44
CA ALA A 2 -23.39 -37.75 -29.18
C ALA A 2 -23.40 -36.22 -29.47
N ALA A 3 -24.23 -35.73 -30.40
CA ALA A 3 -24.37 -34.30 -30.67
C ALA A 3 -25.23 -33.55 -29.64
N THR A 4 -26.13 -34.26 -28.96
CA THR A 4 -27.05 -33.70 -27.96
C THR A 4 -26.37 -33.54 -26.60
N ILE A 5 -25.39 -34.40 -26.28
CA ILE A 5 -24.57 -34.31 -25.06
C ILE A 5 -23.60 -33.11 -25.14
N ARG A 6 -22.98 -32.87 -26.31
CA ARG A 6 -22.04 -31.74 -26.52
C ARG A 6 -22.66 -30.34 -26.38
N LEU A 7 -23.96 -30.20 -26.65
CA LEU A 7 -24.68 -28.93 -26.52
C LEU A 7 -25.15 -28.70 -25.08
N VAL A 8 -25.44 -29.76 -24.33
CA VAL A 8 -25.81 -29.70 -22.91
C VAL A 8 -24.59 -29.38 -22.04
N ASP A 9 -23.42 -29.96 -22.33
CA ASP A 9 -22.19 -29.67 -21.57
C ASP A 9 -21.67 -28.24 -21.79
N GLY A 10 -21.79 -27.71 -23.02
CA GLY A 10 -21.44 -26.32 -23.32
C GLY A 10 -22.40 -25.29 -22.69
N LEU A 11 -23.70 -25.59 -22.63
CA LEU A 11 -24.69 -24.73 -21.96
C LEU A 11 -24.58 -24.79 -20.44
N VAL A 12 -24.30 -25.96 -19.86
CA VAL A 12 -24.09 -26.11 -18.40
C VAL A 12 -22.84 -25.33 -17.98
N LEU A 13 -21.75 -25.38 -18.76
CA LEU A 13 -20.53 -24.60 -18.49
C LEU A 13 -20.80 -23.08 -18.62
N PHE A 14 -21.56 -22.64 -19.61
CA PHE A 14 -21.91 -21.23 -19.83
C PHE A 14 -22.86 -20.68 -18.74
N LEU A 15 -23.84 -21.49 -18.29
CA LEU A 15 -24.70 -21.16 -17.15
C LEU A 15 -23.94 -21.18 -15.83
N PHE A 16 -22.97 -22.08 -15.64
CA PHE A 16 -22.12 -22.10 -14.44
C PHE A 16 -21.22 -20.86 -14.38
N ILE A 17 -20.63 -20.44 -15.51
CA ILE A 17 -19.86 -19.21 -15.61
C ILE A 17 -20.75 -17.98 -15.31
N LEU A 18 -21.99 -17.95 -15.79
CA LEU A 18 -22.93 -16.86 -15.48
C LEU A 18 -23.42 -16.88 -14.02
N ILE A 19 -23.56 -18.04 -13.38
CA ILE A 19 -23.92 -18.16 -11.96
C ILE A 19 -22.76 -17.76 -11.06
N VAL A 20 -21.52 -18.14 -11.41
CA VAL A 20 -20.29 -17.74 -10.69
C VAL A 20 -20.03 -16.24 -10.84
N VAL A 21 -20.29 -15.66 -12.02
CA VAL A 21 -20.20 -14.21 -12.25
C VAL A 21 -21.27 -13.42 -11.48
N LYS A 22 -22.42 -14.05 -11.14
CA LYS A 22 -23.51 -13.39 -10.41
C LYS A 22 -23.45 -13.58 -8.89
N SER A 23 -22.76 -14.60 -8.38
CA SER A 23 -22.60 -14.84 -6.94
C SER A 23 -21.35 -14.21 -6.32
N GLY A 24 -20.48 -13.57 -7.13
CA GLY A 24 -19.25 -12.90 -6.65
C GLY A 24 -19.44 -11.48 -6.11
N ALA A 25 -20.64 -10.90 -6.20
CA ALA A 25 -20.84 -9.46 -5.96
C ALA A 25 -20.93 -9.03 -4.48
N ASP A 26 -21.01 -9.94 -3.50
CA ASP A 26 -21.25 -9.59 -2.09
C ASP A 26 -20.17 -10.05 -1.09
N GLN A 27 -18.97 -10.46 -1.54
CA GLN A 27 -17.86 -10.85 -0.63
C GLN A 27 -16.46 -10.30 -0.96
N GLU A 28 -16.31 -9.46 -1.98
CA GLU A 28 -15.00 -9.07 -2.54
C GLU A 28 -14.38 -7.76 -1.99
N ILE A 29 -14.47 -7.49 -0.68
CA ILE A 29 -13.65 -6.42 -0.06
C ILE A 29 -12.70 -6.95 1.02
N LEU A 30 -12.81 -8.22 1.44
CA LEU A 30 -11.93 -8.78 2.48
C LEU A 30 -10.92 -9.85 2.01
N LYS A 31 -10.91 -10.25 0.74
CA LYS A 31 -10.09 -11.40 0.27
C LYS A 31 -8.89 -11.11 -0.64
N LEU A 32 -8.58 -9.86 -0.97
CA LEU A 32 -7.41 -9.55 -1.81
C LEU A 32 -6.61 -8.38 -1.25
N GLN A 33 -5.73 -8.67 -0.30
CA GLN A 33 -4.46 -7.97 -0.08
C GLN A 33 -3.65 -8.72 0.99
N LYS A 34 -2.43 -9.19 0.63
CA LYS A 34 -1.50 -9.76 1.61
C LYS A 34 -1.33 -8.76 2.77
N PRO A 35 -1.45 -9.18 4.05
CA PRO A 35 -1.29 -8.28 5.18
C PRO A 35 0.09 -7.60 5.10
N ARG A 36 0.15 -6.27 5.01
CA ARG A 36 1.43 -5.55 4.86
C ARG A 36 2.17 -5.45 6.19
N LEU A 37 1.46 -5.31 7.31
CA LEU A 37 2.06 -5.16 8.63
C LEU A 37 2.75 -6.45 9.13
N ILE A 38 2.39 -7.63 8.60
CA ILE A 38 3.09 -8.87 8.92
C ILE A 38 4.59 -8.81 8.55
N THR A 39 4.95 -8.01 7.54
CA THR A 39 6.35 -7.80 7.13
C THR A 39 7.16 -7.01 8.17
N CYS A 40 6.49 -6.24 9.03
CA CYS A 40 7.11 -5.54 10.15
C CYS A 40 7.50 -6.51 11.29
N LYS A 41 7.00 -7.76 11.29
CA LYS A 41 7.33 -8.83 12.23
C LYS A 41 7.21 -8.37 13.69
N PHE A 42 6.03 -7.88 14.07
CA PHE A 42 5.75 -7.52 15.46
C PHE A 42 5.48 -8.76 16.29
N ASP A 43 6.14 -8.89 17.44
CA ASP A 43 5.92 -10.03 18.35
C ASP A 43 4.74 -9.78 19.31
N LYS A 44 4.53 -8.50 19.68
CA LYS A 44 3.49 -8.07 20.62
C LYS A 44 2.97 -6.68 20.26
N ILE A 45 1.72 -6.39 20.60
CA ILE A 45 1.13 -5.05 20.46
C ILE A 45 0.57 -4.59 21.80
N TYR A 46 0.94 -3.38 22.22
CA TYR A 46 0.42 -2.74 23.42
C TYR A 46 -0.31 -1.46 23.08
N GLN A 47 -1.54 -1.32 23.59
CA GLN A 47 -2.44 -0.23 23.26
C GLN A 47 -2.81 0.53 24.54
N LEU A 48 -2.56 1.85 24.58
CA LEU A 48 -3.17 2.79 25.52
C LEU A 48 -4.15 3.69 24.76
N GLY A 49 -5.18 4.21 25.39
CA GLY A 49 -6.16 5.02 24.67
C GLY A 49 -7.50 5.19 25.38
N ASP A 50 -8.49 5.63 24.62
CA ASP A 50 -9.86 5.85 25.07
C ASP A 50 -10.86 4.85 24.46
N SER A 51 -12.11 5.27 24.21
CA SER A 51 -13.17 4.43 23.66
C SER A 51 -12.96 4.03 22.20
N LEU A 52 -12.09 4.71 21.46
CA LEU A 52 -11.75 4.35 20.07
C LEU A 52 -10.91 3.07 19.99
N SER A 53 -10.22 2.71 21.07
CA SER A 53 -9.35 1.53 21.16
C SER A 53 -9.61 0.61 22.35
N ASP A 54 -10.58 0.90 23.24
CA ASP A 54 -10.95 0.04 24.37
C ASP A 54 -11.55 -1.32 23.92
N THR A 55 -10.86 -2.41 24.23
CA THR A 55 -11.32 -3.79 23.92
C THR A 55 -12.16 -4.43 25.03
N GLY A 56 -12.49 -3.68 26.09
CA GLY A 56 -13.43 -4.05 27.15
C GLY A 56 -12.94 -3.81 28.59
N ASN A 57 -11.99 -2.92 28.83
CA ASN A 57 -11.58 -2.55 30.17
C ASN A 57 -12.67 -1.74 30.88
N CYS A 58 -13.28 -0.74 30.23
CA CYS A 58 -14.39 0.03 30.83
C CYS A 58 -15.54 -0.91 31.24
N PHE A 59 -15.90 -1.88 30.40
CA PHE A 59 -16.91 -2.90 30.69
C PHE A 59 -16.67 -3.60 32.05
N ARG A 60 -15.40 -3.79 32.42
CA ARG A 60 -14.97 -4.49 33.65
C ARG A 60 -14.76 -3.56 34.84
N GLU A 61 -14.78 -2.25 34.63
CA GLU A 61 -14.79 -1.27 35.72
C GLU A 61 -16.20 -1.11 36.26
N ARG A 62 -16.35 -1.07 37.59
CA ARG A 62 -17.66 -1.00 38.25
C ARG A 62 -18.49 0.20 37.79
N LEU A 63 -17.90 1.40 37.80
CA LEU A 63 -18.60 2.64 37.46
C LEU A 63 -18.73 2.85 35.95
N CYS A 64 -17.64 2.65 35.20
CA CYS A 64 -17.64 2.80 33.74
C CYS A 64 -18.55 1.74 33.08
N GLY A 65 -18.40 0.46 33.43
CA GLY A 65 -19.11 -0.65 32.78
C GLY A 65 -20.62 -0.61 32.99
N SER A 66 -21.07 -0.25 34.20
CA SER A 66 -22.51 -0.13 34.52
C SER A 66 -23.20 0.99 33.74
N ASN A 67 -22.47 2.06 33.45
CA ASN A 67 -22.98 3.27 32.77
C ASN A 67 -22.61 3.33 31.28
N SER A 68 -21.70 2.48 30.80
CA SER A 68 -21.27 2.46 29.42
C SER A 68 -22.31 1.81 28.53
N PHE A 69 -22.72 2.55 27.50
CA PHE A 69 -23.64 2.06 26.47
C PHE A 69 -23.02 0.96 25.61
N CYS A 70 -21.69 0.96 25.45
CA CYS A 70 -20.95 -0.05 24.70
C CYS A 70 -21.00 -1.46 25.33
N SER A 71 -21.50 -1.55 26.57
CA SER A 71 -21.72 -2.81 27.28
C SER A 71 -23.04 -3.51 26.94
N ARG A 72 -23.87 -2.93 26.07
CA ARG A 72 -25.23 -3.42 25.77
C ARG A 72 -25.40 -3.68 24.27
N PRO A 73 -26.35 -4.54 23.84
CA PRO A 73 -26.71 -4.61 22.42
C PRO A 73 -27.15 -3.23 21.93
N PRO A 74 -26.86 -2.83 20.69
CA PRO A 74 -26.40 -3.64 19.56
C PRO A 74 -24.86 -3.69 19.35
N TYR A 75 -24.06 -3.23 20.31
CA TYR A 75 -22.60 -3.23 20.15
C TYR A 75 -22.04 -4.66 19.96
N GLY A 76 -21.08 -4.80 19.03
CA GLY A 76 -20.46 -6.08 18.67
C GLY A 76 -21.28 -7.00 17.74
N MET A 77 -22.47 -6.58 17.27
CA MET A 77 -23.39 -7.44 16.50
C MET A 77 -22.82 -8.07 15.21
N ASN A 78 -21.92 -7.40 14.49
CA ASN A 78 -21.40 -7.87 13.19
C ASN A 78 -20.32 -8.94 13.29
N PHE A 79 -19.54 -8.98 14.38
CA PHE A 79 -18.38 -9.86 14.49
C PHE A 79 -18.41 -10.73 15.75
N PHE A 80 -18.66 -10.13 16.91
CA PHE A 80 -18.68 -10.84 18.19
C PHE A 80 -20.05 -11.42 18.53
N HIS A 81 -21.10 -10.91 17.87
CA HIS A 81 -22.52 -11.23 18.11
C HIS A 81 -22.99 -11.00 19.55
N LYS A 82 -22.20 -10.27 20.34
CA LYS A 82 -22.49 -9.84 21.70
C LYS A 82 -21.64 -8.61 22.07
N PRO A 83 -22.06 -7.81 23.06
CA PRO A 83 -21.23 -6.71 23.57
C PRO A 83 -19.95 -7.24 24.22
N THR A 84 -18.81 -6.67 23.85
CA THR A 84 -17.51 -6.96 24.48
C THR A 84 -16.92 -5.77 25.23
N GLY A 85 -17.60 -4.63 25.18
CA GLY A 85 -17.08 -3.32 25.62
C GLY A 85 -16.40 -2.51 24.51
N ARG A 86 -16.28 -3.05 23.29
CA ARG A 86 -15.84 -2.29 22.11
C ARG A 86 -16.97 -1.37 21.66
N CYS A 87 -16.70 -0.09 21.51
CA CYS A 87 -17.68 0.91 21.07
C CYS A 87 -17.87 0.93 19.54
N SER A 88 -18.19 -0.21 18.93
CA SER A 88 -18.53 -0.33 17.52
C SER A 88 -19.56 -1.45 17.29
N ASN A 89 -20.08 -1.58 16.07
CA ASN A 89 -20.88 -2.74 15.67
C ASN A 89 -20.06 -4.03 15.57
N GLY A 90 -18.74 -3.97 15.69
CA GLY A 90 -17.86 -5.13 15.71
C GLY A 90 -16.46 -4.78 16.19
N MET A 91 -15.49 -4.84 15.27
CA MET A 91 -14.08 -4.56 15.50
C MET A 91 -13.75 -3.05 15.52
N LEU A 92 -12.73 -2.70 16.31
CA LEU A 92 -12.10 -1.38 16.34
C LEU A 92 -10.87 -1.34 15.42
N ILE A 93 -10.30 -0.16 15.21
CA ILE A 93 -9.08 -0.01 14.40
C ILE A 93 -7.92 -0.87 14.91
N ILE A 94 -7.74 -0.97 16.23
CA ILE A 94 -6.68 -1.79 16.84
C ILE A 94 -6.84 -3.27 16.51
N ASP A 95 -8.08 -3.78 16.41
CA ASP A 95 -8.32 -5.18 16.05
C ASP A 95 -7.81 -5.45 14.63
N PHE A 96 -8.05 -4.53 13.69
CA PHE A 96 -7.54 -4.66 12.33
C PHE A 96 -6.00 -4.56 12.27
N ILE A 97 -5.38 -3.64 13.01
CA ILE A 97 -3.91 -3.52 13.10
C ILE A 97 -3.28 -4.82 13.59
N VAL A 98 -3.89 -5.44 14.60
CA VAL A 98 -3.42 -6.69 15.20
C VAL A 98 -3.54 -7.86 14.25
N LEU A 99 -4.70 -8.01 13.59
CA LEU A 99 -4.94 -9.05 12.59
C LEU A 99 -3.99 -8.91 11.39
N GLU A 100 -3.74 -7.69 10.91
CA GLU A 100 -2.77 -7.44 9.84
C GLU A 100 -1.32 -7.71 10.24
N SER A 101 -1.01 -7.63 11.52
CA SER A 101 0.31 -7.97 12.05
C SER A 101 0.49 -9.48 12.23
N GLY A 102 -0.54 -10.30 11.94
CA GLY A 102 -0.52 -11.75 12.14
C GLY A 102 -0.69 -12.17 13.59
N LEU A 103 -1.19 -11.29 14.47
CA LEU A 103 -1.36 -11.54 15.90
C LEU A 103 -2.85 -11.76 16.26
N PRO A 104 -3.16 -12.50 17.34
CA PRO A 104 -4.53 -12.64 17.83
C PRO A 104 -5.02 -11.36 18.49
N LEU A 105 -6.35 -11.13 18.48
CA LEU A 105 -6.98 -9.95 19.07
C LEU A 105 -6.52 -9.68 20.51
N LEU A 106 -6.30 -8.40 20.83
CA LEU A 106 -5.81 -8.01 22.14
C LEU A 106 -6.88 -8.16 23.21
N ASN A 107 -6.48 -8.79 24.32
CA ASN A 107 -7.30 -8.87 25.51
C ASN A 107 -7.25 -7.56 26.30
N PRO A 108 -8.39 -7.13 26.89
CA PRO A 108 -8.40 -6.02 27.83
C PRO A 108 -7.64 -6.42 29.09
N TYR A 109 -6.72 -5.57 29.54
CA TYR A 109 -5.86 -5.80 30.70
C TYR A 109 -6.63 -6.19 31.98
N LYS A 110 -7.83 -5.63 32.19
CA LYS A 110 -8.68 -5.92 33.35
C LYS A 110 -9.30 -7.32 33.34
N LEU A 111 -9.16 -8.10 32.27
CA LEU A 111 -9.62 -9.49 32.23
C LEU A 111 -8.61 -10.39 32.95
N GLN A 112 -8.88 -10.74 34.21
CA GLN A 112 -7.97 -11.50 35.07
C GLN A 112 -7.55 -12.86 34.49
N SER A 113 -8.41 -13.53 33.72
CA SER A 113 -8.13 -14.84 33.12
C SER A 113 -7.50 -14.76 31.72
N ALA A 114 -7.14 -13.56 31.24
CA ALA A 114 -6.66 -13.37 29.88
C ALA A 114 -5.20 -13.78 29.70
N ASN A 115 -4.90 -14.23 28.48
CA ASN A 115 -3.53 -14.43 28.03
C ASN A 115 -2.99 -13.15 27.39
N PHE A 116 -1.82 -12.69 27.84
CA PHE A 116 -1.15 -11.48 27.35
C PHE A 116 0.16 -11.77 26.59
N ARG A 117 0.37 -13.01 26.14
CA ARG A 117 1.59 -13.43 25.42
C ARG A 117 1.90 -12.57 24.18
N HIS A 118 0.85 -12.12 23.48
CA HIS A 118 0.94 -11.31 22.25
C HIS A 118 0.69 -9.81 22.49
N GLY A 119 0.75 -9.37 23.75
CA GLY A 119 0.48 -8.01 24.17
C GLY A 119 -0.85 -7.83 24.88
N ALA A 120 -1.18 -6.57 25.19
CA ALA A 120 -2.32 -6.21 26.04
C ALA A 120 -2.91 -4.85 25.64
N ASN A 121 -4.22 -4.71 25.83
CA ASN A 121 -4.91 -3.44 25.67
C ASN A 121 -5.23 -2.82 27.03
N PHE A 122 -4.72 -1.61 27.27
CA PHE A 122 -4.90 -0.81 28.48
C PHE A 122 -5.88 0.36 28.28
N ALA A 123 -6.38 0.57 27.06
CA ALA A 123 -7.31 1.64 26.75
C ALA A 123 -8.62 1.48 27.53
N VAL A 124 -9.24 2.60 27.91
CA VAL A 124 -10.49 2.62 28.68
C VAL A 124 -11.44 3.64 28.09
N ALA A 125 -12.67 3.23 27.79
CA ALA A 125 -13.68 4.12 27.22
C ALA A 125 -13.90 5.38 28.09
N GLY A 126 -13.75 6.56 27.47
CA GLY A 126 -13.86 7.85 28.13
C GLY A 126 -12.67 8.27 28.99
N ALA A 127 -11.54 7.58 28.87
CA ALA A 127 -10.29 8.01 29.45
C ALA A 127 -9.81 9.35 28.87
N THR A 128 -9.11 10.11 29.70
CA THR A 128 -8.50 11.40 29.38
C THR A 128 -6.98 11.29 29.56
N ALA A 129 -6.20 12.09 28.84
CA ALA A 129 -4.78 12.20 29.11
C ALA A 129 -4.55 12.80 30.50
N LEU A 130 -5.29 13.86 30.84
CA LEU A 130 -5.25 14.49 32.16
C LEU A 130 -6.04 13.69 33.21
N PRO A 131 -5.54 13.56 34.45
CA PRO A 131 -6.29 13.01 35.58
C PRO A 131 -7.55 13.82 35.92
N ASN A 132 -8.54 13.15 36.51
CA ASN A 132 -9.82 13.76 36.88
C ASN A 132 -9.66 14.91 37.89
N GLU A 133 -8.65 14.90 38.77
CA GLU A 133 -8.41 16.03 39.68
C GLU A 133 -8.03 17.31 38.92
N ILE A 134 -7.21 17.17 37.86
CA ILE A 134 -6.81 18.30 37.01
C ILE A 134 -8.02 18.82 36.21
N LEU A 135 -8.87 17.93 35.72
CA LEU A 135 -10.09 18.31 35.00
C LEU A 135 -11.10 19.03 35.90
N ALA A 136 -11.27 18.57 37.14
CA ALA A 136 -12.12 19.23 38.13
C ALA A 136 -11.66 20.67 38.40
N ASN A 137 -10.35 20.91 38.53
CA ASN A 137 -9.78 22.26 38.67
C ASN A 137 -10.06 23.16 37.46
N LYS A 138 -10.23 22.58 36.27
CA LYS A 138 -10.62 23.28 35.04
C LYS A 138 -12.14 23.41 34.86
N LYS A 139 -12.92 22.96 35.86
CA LYS A 139 -14.39 22.88 35.83
C LYS A 139 -14.91 21.99 34.70
N ILE A 140 -14.25 20.85 34.48
CA ILE A 140 -14.64 19.83 33.51
C ILE A 140 -14.91 18.53 34.26
N VAL A 141 -16.09 17.96 34.07
CA VAL A 141 -16.51 16.69 34.66
C VAL A 141 -16.34 15.56 33.64
N ASN A 142 -15.64 14.48 34.01
CA ASN A 142 -15.56 13.30 33.15
C ASN A 142 -16.95 12.63 33.07
N SER A 143 -17.56 12.71 31.88
CA SER A 143 -18.93 12.21 31.68
C SER A 143 -19.01 10.69 31.52
N ALA A 144 -17.88 10.00 31.33
CA ALA A 144 -17.80 8.54 31.24
C ALA A 144 -17.61 7.85 32.60
N LEU A 145 -17.43 8.62 33.68
CA LEU A 145 -17.31 8.11 35.06
C LEU A 145 -16.17 7.09 35.25
N THR A 146 -15.09 7.24 34.49
CA THR A 146 -13.84 6.49 34.68
C THR A 146 -12.75 7.39 35.27
N ASN A 147 -11.88 6.81 36.11
CA ASN A 147 -10.67 7.45 36.63
C ASN A 147 -9.41 6.97 35.91
N SER A 148 -9.54 6.20 34.83
CA SER A 148 -8.45 5.51 34.15
C SER A 148 -7.76 6.39 33.11
N SER A 149 -7.25 7.55 33.56
CA SER A 149 -6.47 8.47 32.74
C SER A 149 -5.20 7.82 32.18
N LEU A 150 -4.53 8.47 31.23
CA LEU A 150 -3.30 7.96 30.62
C LEU A 150 -2.25 7.54 31.67
N SER A 151 -2.09 8.34 32.73
CA SER A 151 -1.19 8.01 33.85
C SER A 151 -1.56 6.67 34.53
N VAL A 152 -2.83 6.41 34.77
CA VAL A 152 -3.31 5.16 35.38
C VAL A 152 -3.08 3.98 34.43
N GLN A 153 -3.34 4.15 33.13
CA GLN A 153 -3.06 3.12 32.13
C GLN A 153 -1.55 2.81 32.05
N LEU A 154 -0.69 3.81 32.20
CA LEU A 154 0.76 3.62 32.28
C LEU A 154 1.20 2.90 33.55
N GLU A 155 0.52 3.09 34.69
CA GLU A 155 0.78 2.29 35.90
C GLU A 155 0.40 0.82 35.73
N TRP A 156 -0.71 0.54 35.05
CA TRP A 156 -1.10 -0.83 34.69
C TRP A 156 -0.09 -1.47 33.76
N MET A 157 0.39 -0.73 32.76
CA MET A 157 1.44 -1.19 31.85
C MET A 157 2.76 -1.44 32.61
N SER A 158 3.15 -0.54 33.52
CA SER A 158 4.32 -0.70 34.38
C SER A 158 4.22 -1.99 35.21
N SER A 159 3.07 -2.21 35.86
CA SER A 159 2.79 -3.41 36.65
C SER A 159 2.84 -4.68 35.80
N HIS A 160 2.29 -4.62 34.59
CA HIS A 160 2.35 -5.71 33.63
C HIS A 160 3.80 -6.08 33.29
N PHE A 161 4.63 -5.11 32.92
CA PHE A 161 6.04 -5.34 32.55
C PHE A 161 6.92 -5.80 33.70
N HIS A 162 6.62 -5.37 34.92
CA HIS A 162 7.28 -5.90 36.11
C HIS A 162 7.13 -7.42 36.23
N THR A 163 5.98 -7.96 35.82
CA THR A 163 5.70 -9.40 35.87
C THR A 163 6.09 -10.18 34.60
N THR A 164 6.14 -9.53 33.43
CA THR A 164 6.28 -10.24 32.15
C THR A 164 7.64 -10.13 31.49
N CYS A 165 8.40 -9.07 31.75
CA CYS A 165 9.68 -8.86 31.08
C CYS A 165 10.83 -8.40 31.96
N SER A 166 10.57 -7.86 33.16
CA SER A 166 11.64 -7.34 34.04
C SER A 166 12.64 -8.44 34.44
N PRO A 167 13.97 -8.19 34.43
CA PRO A 167 14.64 -6.93 34.08
C PRO A 167 14.88 -6.71 32.57
N ASP A 168 14.69 -7.73 31.72
CA ASP A 168 15.05 -7.74 30.29
C ASP A 168 14.01 -7.08 29.36
N CYS A 169 13.27 -6.09 29.85
CA CYS A 169 12.21 -5.45 29.07
C CYS A 169 12.70 -4.82 27.75
N PRO A 170 13.84 -4.11 27.69
CA PRO A 170 14.35 -3.57 26.43
C PRO A 170 14.56 -4.62 25.34
N GLU A 171 15.09 -5.78 25.68
CA GLU A 171 15.30 -6.88 24.72
C GLU A 171 13.97 -7.52 24.30
N LYS A 172 13.09 -7.79 25.27
CA LYS A 172 11.79 -8.47 25.03
C LYS A 172 10.75 -7.57 24.34
N LEU A 173 10.94 -6.25 24.34
CA LEU A 173 10.01 -5.28 23.77
C LEU A 173 10.51 -4.64 22.46
N ASN A 174 11.74 -4.92 22.02
CA ASN A 174 12.35 -4.28 20.84
C ASN A 174 11.60 -4.52 19.51
N LYS A 175 10.81 -5.59 19.41
CA LYS A 175 9.95 -5.94 18.27
C LYS A 175 8.47 -5.67 18.55
N SER A 176 8.12 -5.09 19.69
CA SER A 176 6.74 -4.78 20.04
C SER A 176 6.32 -3.44 19.42
N LEU A 177 5.04 -3.33 19.03
CA LEU A 177 4.42 -2.09 18.62
C LEU A 177 3.65 -1.47 19.78
N PHE A 178 3.83 -0.19 20.01
CA PHE A 178 3.12 0.57 21.03
C PHE A 178 2.25 1.64 20.39
N LEU A 179 0.98 1.68 20.79
CA LEU A 179 0.06 2.75 20.41
C LEU A 179 -0.26 3.56 21.67
N VAL A 180 0.15 4.83 21.67
CA VAL A 180 -0.08 5.78 22.77
C VAL A 180 -1.16 6.77 22.34
N GLY A 181 -2.41 6.32 22.41
CA GLY A 181 -3.60 7.05 21.93
C GLY A 181 -4.51 6.10 21.15
N GLU A 182 -5.75 6.44 20.82
CA GLU A 182 -6.38 7.76 20.76
C GLU A 182 -6.72 8.29 22.16
N ILE A 183 -6.02 9.33 22.62
CA ILE A 183 -6.24 9.93 23.96
C ILE A 183 -5.94 11.44 23.91
N GLY A 184 -6.57 12.21 24.78
CA GLY A 184 -6.48 13.67 24.80
C GLY A 184 -7.64 14.40 24.11
N GLY A 185 -8.46 13.68 23.33
CA GLY A 185 -9.67 14.24 22.72
C GLY A 185 -10.79 14.53 23.73
N ASN A 186 -10.98 13.62 24.69
CA ASN A 186 -12.09 13.65 25.65
C ASN A 186 -12.11 14.91 26.53
N GLU A 187 -10.95 15.48 26.86
CA GLU A 187 -10.82 16.74 27.59
C GLU A 187 -11.60 17.86 26.93
N PHE A 188 -11.47 17.95 25.60
CA PHE A 188 -12.14 18.98 24.81
C PHE A 188 -13.59 18.61 24.54
N ILE A 189 -13.87 17.33 24.26
CA ILE A 189 -15.25 16.86 24.05
C ILE A 189 -16.11 17.14 25.29
N TYR A 190 -15.60 16.84 26.49
CA TYR A 190 -16.29 17.12 27.76
C TYR A 190 -16.39 18.61 28.04
N GLY A 191 -15.28 19.35 27.89
CA GLY A 191 -15.27 20.80 28.10
C GLY A 191 -16.27 21.54 27.21
N LEU A 192 -16.20 21.32 25.89
CA LEU A 192 -17.13 21.92 24.92
C LEU A 192 -18.57 21.50 25.21
N SER A 193 -18.77 20.23 25.59
CA SER A 193 -20.10 19.76 25.98
C SER A 193 -20.67 20.40 27.24
N GLN A 194 -19.81 20.95 28.09
CA GLN A 194 -20.16 21.60 29.35
C GLN A 194 -20.09 23.14 29.25
N GLY A 195 -20.04 23.67 28.02
CA GLY A 195 -20.12 25.11 27.76
C GLY A 195 -18.78 25.85 27.74
N LYS A 196 -17.64 25.13 27.74
CA LYS A 196 -16.35 25.77 27.48
C LYS A 196 -16.30 26.36 26.09
N THR A 197 -15.68 27.53 25.98
CA THR A 197 -15.43 28.18 24.70
C THR A 197 -14.29 27.49 23.92
N MET A 198 -14.22 27.74 22.62
CA MET A 198 -13.11 27.27 21.78
C MET A 198 -11.76 27.80 22.27
N ASP A 199 -11.71 29.05 22.74
CA ASP A 199 -10.46 29.65 23.24
C ASP A 199 -10.00 29.06 24.57
N GLU A 200 -10.93 28.79 25.49
CA GLU A 200 -10.59 28.02 26.70
C GLU A 200 -10.07 26.63 26.35
N SER A 201 -10.67 25.99 25.33
CA SER A 201 -10.22 24.67 24.85
C SER A 201 -8.82 24.73 24.24
N ARG A 202 -8.51 25.75 23.41
CA ARG A 202 -7.18 25.96 22.83
C ARG A 202 -6.09 26.14 23.89
N ARG A 203 -6.38 26.88 24.96
CA ARG A 203 -5.43 27.08 26.07
C ARG A 203 -5.06 25.80 26.82
N MET A 204 -5.89 24.75 26.74
CA MET A 204 -5.60 23.45 27.36
C MET A 204 -4.73 22.54 26.50
N VAL A 205 -4.67 22.77 25.18
CA VAL A 205 -3.97 21.91 24.21
C VAL A 205 -2.51 21.65 24.59
N PRO A 206 -1.67 22.67 24.94
CA PRO A 206 -0.27 22.42 25.28
C PRO A 206 -0.10 21.46 26.46
N GLN A 207 -0.93 21.59 27.50
CA GLN A 207 -0.85 20.74 28.69
C GLN A 207 -1.26 19.28 28.38
N VAL A 208 -2.30 19.10 27.56
CA VAL A 208 -2.75 17.77 27.13
C VAL A 208 -1.66 17.09 26.29
N VAL A 209 -1.12 17.80 25.28
CA VAL A 209 -0.05 17.29 24.41
C VAL A 209 1.19 16.93 25.23
N GLN A 210 1.64 17.80 26.15
CA GLN A 210 2.77 17.50 27.03
C GLN A 210 2.54 16.24 27.89
N THR A 211 1.32 16.03 28.38
CA THR A 211 0.97 14.84 29.16
C THR A 211 1.08 13.57 28.31
N ILE A 212 0.64 13.62 27.05
CA ILE A 212 0.80 12.51 26.10
C ILE A 212 2.27 12.24 25.82
N ILE A 213 3.06 13.28 25.56
CA ILE A 213 4.52 13.16 25.30
C ILE A 213 5.26 12.58 26.52
N HIS A 214 4.90 12.98 27.74
CA HIS A 214 5.42 12.33 28.95
C HIS A 214 5.06 10.83 29.01
N GLY A 215 3.84 10.48 28.59
CA GLY A 215 3.44 9.08 28.44
C GLY A 215 4.29 8.33 27.43
N VAL A 216 4.56 8.94 26.26
CA VAL A 216 5.44 8.36 25.25
C VAL A 216 6.86 8.17 25.79
N LYS A 217 7.42 9.17 26.49
CA LYS A 217 8.74 9.06 27.15
C LYS A 217 8.78 7.91 28.15
N ARG A 218 7.70 7.69 28.90
CA ARG A 218 7.60 6.56 29.84
C ARG A 218 7.57 5.21 29.12
N VAL A 219 6.86 5.11 27.99
CA VAL A 219 6.82 3.91 27.13
C VAL A 219 8.21 3.63 26.52
N ILE A 220 8.92 4.67 26.07
CA ILE A 220 10.33 4.57 25.66
C ILE A 220 11.19 4.04 26.82
N GLY A 221 10.99 4.55 28.04
CA GLY A 221 11.68 4.09 29.25
C GLY A 221 11.44 2.62 29.59
N PHE A 222 10.32 2.03 29.17
CA PHE A 222 10.08 0.59 29.30
C PHE A 222 10.83 -0.25 28.26
N GLY A 223 11.40 0.36 27.21
CA GLY A 223 12.13 -0.33 26.14
C GLY A 223 11.43 -0.32 24.78
N ALA A 224 10.40 0.50 24.59
CA ALA A 224 9.70 0.61 23.32
C ALA A 224 10.55 1.29 22.25
N THR A 225 10.66 0.67 21.07
CA THR A 225 11.41 1.19 19.91
C THR A 225 10.51 1.53 18.71
N ARG A 226 9.25 1.10 18.72
CA ARG A 226 8.27 1.32 17.64
C ARG A 226 6.96 1.82 18.23
N ILE A 227 6.66 3.08 18.00
CA ILE A 227 5.60 3.81 18.69
C ILE A 227 4.76 4.57 17.67
N VAL A 228 3.44 4.45 17.78
CA VAL A 228 2.46 5.25 17.05
C VAL A 228 1.70 6.13 18.03
N VAL A 229 1.56 7.41 17.71
CA VAL A 229 0.79 8.38 18.48
C VAL A 229 -0.29 8.96 17.56
N PRO A 230 -1.54 8.46 17.66
CA PRO A 230 -2.66 8.95 16.85
C PRO A 230 -3.04 10.40 17.18
N GLY A 231 -3.39 11.17 16.14
CA GLY A 231 -4.07 12.46 16.27
C GLY A 231 -5.59 12.31 16.42
N ASN A 232 -6.27 13.44 16.61
CA ASN A 232 -7.73 13.51 16.65
C ASN A 232 -8.35 13.47 15.24
N PHE A 233 -9.53 12.85 15.15
CA PHE A 233 -10.41 12.93 13.99
C PHE A 233 -10.91 14.36 13.72
N PRO A 234 -11.48 14.64 12.52
CA PRO A 234 -12.21 15.88 12.26
C PRO A 234 -13.52 15.88 13.07
N ILE A 235 -13.44 16.27 14.34
CA ILE A 235 -14.58 16.18 15.29
C ILE A 235 -15.82 16.95 14.82
N GLY A 236 -15.66 17.99 13.98
CA GLY A 236 -16.77 18.73 13.39
C GLY A 236 -17.60 17.91 12.39
N CYS A 237 -17.14 16.74 11.99
CA CYS A 237 -17.85 15.79 11.12
C CYS A 237 -18.66 14.74 11.89
N HIS A 238 -18.52 14.65 13.22
CA HIS A 238 -19.20 13.61 13.99
C HIS A 238 -20.65 14.03 14.34
N PRO A 239 -21.64 13.12 14.24
CA PRO A 239 -23.04 13.42 14.51
C PRO A 239 -23.30 14.07 15.87
N ILE A 240 -22.56 13.69 16.91
CA ILE A 240 -22.68 14.32 18.25
C ILE A 240 -22.42 15.83 18.22
N PHE A 241 -21.39 16.25 17.49
CA PHE A 241 -21.00 17.66 17.39
C PHE A 241 -21.90 18.42 16.43
N LEU A 242 -22.24 17.80 15.30
CA LEU A 242 -23.18 18.34 14.33
C LEU A 242 -24.56 18.60 14.93
N THR A 243 -25.03 17.72 15.80
CA THR A 243 -26.30 17.88 16.52
C THR A 243 -26.20 18.97 17.59
N LYS A 244 -25.11 18.99 18.37
CA LYS A 244 -24.97 19.91 19.50
C LYS A 244 -24.68 21.35 19.10
N PHE A 245 -23.88 21.54 18.06
CA PHE A 245 -23.41 22.85 17.58
C PHE A 245 -24.00 23.19 16.21
N MET A 246 -25.18 22.66 15.92
CA MET A 246 -25.91 22.94 14.68
C MET A 246 -26.12 24.45 14.51
N SER A 247 -25.91 24.94 13.29
CA SER A 247 -26.06 26.35 12.95
C SER A 247 -26.92 26.51 11.70
N ASN A 248 -27.77 27.53 11.68
CA ASN A 248 -28.53 27.91 10.48
C ASN A 248 -27.64 28.64 9.46
N ASN A 249 -26.42 29.01 9.84
CA ASN A 249 -25.47 29.67 8.95
C ASN A 249 -24.76 28.63 8.07
N SER A 250 -25.08 28.59 6.78
CA SER A 250 -24.44 27.69 5.81
C SER A 250 -22.92 27.87 5.74
N THR A 251 -22.42 29.08 6.02
CA THR A 251 -20.97 29.36 6.03
C THR A 251 -20.25 28.80 7.25
N ALA A 252 -20.94 28.24 8.25
CA ALA A 252 -20.32 27.55 9.38
C ALA A 252 -19.78 26.16 9.00
N TYR A 253 -20.24 25.62 7.86
CA TYR A 253 -19.91 24.28 7.39
C TYR A 253 -18.90 24.31 6.24
N ASP A 254 -18.15 23.22 6.08
CA ASP A 254 -17.28 22.97 4.93
C ASP A 254 -18.00 22.21 3.80
N GLU A 255 -17.26 21.86 2.75
CA GLU A 255 -17.76 21.13 1.58
C GLU A 255 -18.31 19.73 1.91
N TYR A 256 -17.91 19.14 3.03
CA TYR A 256 -18.42 17.85 3.52
C TYR A 256 -19.54 18.01 4.56
N ARG A 257 -20.06 19.24 4.73
CA ARG A 257 -21.05 19.60 5.74
C ARG A 257 -20.56 19.34 7.18
N CYS A 258 -19.26 19.47 7.43
CA CYS A 258 -18.70 19.43 8.77
C CYS A 258 -18.52 20.84 9.34
N LEU A 259 -18.58 20.98 10.67
CA LEU A 259 -18.40 22.28 11.34
C LEU A 259 -16.94 22.75 11.29
N LYS A 260 -16.69 23.88 10.61
CA LYS A 260 -15.34 24.39 10.37
C LYS A 260 -14.58 24.74 11.64
N ASP A 261 -15.23 25.38 12.62
CA ASP A 261 -14.54 25.81 13.83
C ASP A 261 -14.03 24.64 14.68
N LEU A 262 -14.81 23.56 14.74
CA LEU A 262 -14.44 22.33 15.42
C LEU A 262 -13.33 21.58 14.67
N ASN A 263 -13.41 21.54 13.33
CA ASN A 263 -12.35 20.97 12.49
C ASN A 263 -11.05 21.78 12.58
N ASN A 264 -11.11 23.11 12.57
CA ASN A 264 -9.98 24.01 12.77
C ASN A 264 -9.32 23.79 14.14
N PHE A 265 -10.11 23.48 15.17
CA PHE A 265 -9.60 23.12 16.48
C PHE A 265 -8.89 21.76 16.49
N ALA A 266 -9.47 20.73 15.85
CA ALA A 266 -8.79 19.45 15.69
C ALA A 266 -7.46 19.59 14.93
N ILE A 267 -7.44 20.40 13.86
CA ILE A 267 -6.21 20.74 13.12
C ILE A 267 -5.19 21.41 14.05
N TYR A 268 -5.62 22.40 14.84
CA TYR A 268 -4.75 23.09 15.81
C TYR A 268 -4.15 22.11 16.83
N TYR A 269 -4.96 21.23 17.42
CA TYR A 269 -4.49 20.18 18.34
C TYR A 269 -3.49 19.24 17.67
N ASN A 270 -3.83 18.71 16.50
CA ASN A 270 -3.00 17.78 15.74
C ASN A 270 -1.67 18.40 15.32
N HIS A 271 -1.65 19.71 15.02
CA HIS A 271 -0.41 20.43 14.72
C HIS A 271 0.52 20.49 15.94
N HIS A 272 0.00 20.79 17.12
CA HIS A 272 0.80 20.82 18.36
C HIS A 272 1.33 19.44 18.71
N LEU A 273 0.51 18.39 18.54
CA LEU A 273 0.94 17.01 18.77
C LEU A 273 2.05 16.60 17.80
N GLN A 274 1.93 16.93 16.51
CA GLN A 274 2.97 16.67 15.51
C GLN A 274 4.28 17.39 15.82
N GLN A 275 4.23 18.68 16.19
CA GLN A 275 5.42 19.44 16.59
C GLN A 275 6.14 18.76 17.76
N ALA A 276 5.40 18.36 18.80
CA ALA A 276 5.98 17.72 19.97
C ALA A 276 6.52 16.30 19.66
N ILE A 277 5.89 15.56 18.75
CA ILE A 277 6.41 14.29 18.24
C ILE A 277 7.71 14.51 17.46
N ASP A 278 7.79 15.53 16.61
CA ASP A 278 8.98 15.83 15.82
C ASP A 278 10.15 16.30 16.68
N GLU A 279 9.89 17.01 17.77
CA GLU A 279 10.88 17.27 18.82
C GLU A 279 11.36 15.98 19.49
N LEU A 280 10.43 15.09 19.86
CA LEU A 280 10.76 13.82 20.49
C LEU A 280 11.58 12.89 19.58
N LYS A 281 11.33 12.89 18.27
CA LYS A 281 12.15 12.17 17.27
C LYS A 281 13.60 12.64 17.27
N ARG A 282 13.86 13.94 17.47
CA ARG A 282 15.23 14.49 17.57
C ARG A 282 15.90 14.07 18.87
N GLU A 283 15.14 13.96 19.95
CA GLU A 283 15.63 13.49 21.25
C GLU A 283 15.95 11.98 21.23
N TYR A 284 15.19 11.18 20.47
CA TYR A 284 15.35 9.72 20.37
C TYR A 284 15.49 9.23 18.91
N PRO A 285 16.62 9.49 18.22
CA PRO A 285 16.78 9.22 16.79
C PRO A 285 16.76 7.72 16.44
N ASN A 286 17.02 6.84 17.41
CA ASN A 286 17.04 5.39 17.22
C ASN A 286 15.65 4.73 17.39
N ILE A 287 14.62 5.51 17.69
CA ILE A 287 13.25 5.02 17.91
C ILE A 287 12.39 5.39 16.71
N THR A 288 11.63 4.41 16.21
CA THR A 288 10.61 4.65 15.19
C THR A 288 9.36 5.22 15.88
N LEU A 289 9.21 6.54 15.82
CA LEU A 289 8.05 7.25 16.34
C LEU A 289 7.22 7.81 15.18
N ILE A 290 5.95 7.41 15.09
CA ILE A 290 5.05 7.76 13.98
C ILE A 290 3.83 8.52 14.50
N TYR A 291 3.48 9.62 13.84
CA TYR A 291 2.19 10.29 14.04
C TYR A 291 1.11 9.55 13.24
N GLY A 292 0.03 9.14 13.90
CA GLY A 292 -1.12 8.52 13.24
C GLY A 292 -2.09 9.58 12.72
N ASP A 293 -2.10 9.82 11.41
CA ASP A 293 -2.92 10.88 10.80
C ASP A 293 -4.39 10.48 10.61
N TYR A 294 -5.10 10.36 11.73
CA TYR A 294 -6.50 9.97 11.77
C TYR A 294 -7.40 11.03 11.14
N TYR A 295 -6.98 12.30 11.17
CA TYR A 295 -7.71 13.40 10.60
C TYR A 295 -7.86 13.24 9.08
N ASN A 296 -6.73 13.11 8.38
CA ASN A 296 -6.75 12.99 6.93
C ASN A 296 -7.26 11.62 6.46
N ALA A 297 -7.06 10.56 7.25
CA ALA A 297 -7.66 9.26 6.96
C ALA A 297 -9.20 9.33 6.97
N TYR A 298 -9.80 10.07 7.92
CA TYR A 298 -11.25 10.29 7.93
C TYR A 298 -11.73 11.18 6.79
N LEU A 299 -11.00 12.25 6.46
CA LEU A 299 -11.35 13.08 5.28
C LEU A 299 -11.31 12.26 3.99
N TRP A 300 -10.34 11.36 3.85
CA TRP A 300 -10.27 10.43 2.73
C TRP A 300 -11.50 9.52 2.67
N LEU A 301 -12.03 9.05 3.81
CA LEU A 301 -13.29 8.31 3.84
C LEU A 301 -14.45 9.14 3.31
N LEU A 302 -14.58 10.40 3.73
CA LEU A 302 -15.65 11.28 3.25
C LEU A 302 -15.55 11.52 1.75
N GLN A 303 -14.33 11.78 1.25
CA GLN A 303 -14.06 12.02 -0.17
C GLN A 303 -14.39 10.80 -1.04
N ASN A 304 -14.05 9.61 -0.57
CA ASN A 304 -14.18 8.36 -1.32
C ASN A 304 -15.43 7.55 -0.93
N ALA A 305 -16.32 8.12 -0.12
CA ALA A 305 -17.41 7.39 0.50
C ALA A 305 -18.26 6.61 -0.51
N GLY A 306 -18.64 7.26 -1.61
CA GLY A 306 -19.46 6.63 -2.64
C GLY A 306 -18.76 5.54 -3.44
N THR A 307 -17.43 5.59 -3.61
CA THR A 307 -16.68 4.58 -4.37
C THR A 307 -16.40 3.33 -3.54
N ILE A 308 -16.32 3.47 -2.21
CA ILE A 308 -16.07 2.35 -1.27
C ILE A 308 -17.37 1.85 -0.60
N GLY A 309 -18.53 2.25 -1.13
CA GLY A 309 -19.84 1.70 -0.77
C GLY A 309 -20.44 2.23 0.52
N PHE A 310 -20.11 3.46 0.94
CA PHE A 310 -20.90 4.20 1.93
C PHE A 310 -22.01 4.98 1.25
N ASP A 311 -23.17 5.09 1.90
CA ASP A 311 -24.29 5.88 1.41
C ASP A 311 -24.00 7.37 1.55
N LYS A 312 -23.96 8.08 0.42
CA LYS A 312 -23.71 9.53 0.34
C LYS A 312 -24.73 10.36 1.11
N ASN A 313 -25.95 9.85 1.31
CA ASN A 313 -27.00 10.56 2.04
C ASN A 313 -26.91 10.38 3.57
N SER A 314 -26.00 9.51 4.03
CA SER A 314 -25.87 9.10 5.43
C SER A 314 -24.48 9.37 6.01
N LEU A 315 -23.61 10.10 5.29
CA LEU A 315 -22.23 10.36 5.72
C LEU A 315 -22.12 11.09 7.07
N GLN A 316 -23.08 11.97 7.36
CA GLN A 316 -23.17 12.71 8.61
C GLN A 316 -24.16 12.08 9.60
N LYS A 317 -24.68 10.87 9.34
CA LYS A 317 -25.68 10.22 10.18
C LYS A 317 -25.08 9.06 10.95
N ALA A 318 -25.52 8.87 12.19
CA ALA A 318 -25.25 7.65 12.94
C ALA A 318 -26.12 6.51 12.43
N CYS A 319 -25.57 5.30 12.34
CA CYS A 319 -26.35 4.09 12.04
C CYS A 319 -27.27 3.70 13.21
N CYS A 320 -26.73 3.71 14.44
CA CYS A 320 -27.45 3.41 15.66
C CYS A 320 -27.74 4.71 16.42
N GLY A 321 -29.00 5.14 16.37
CA GLY A 321 -29.39 6.42 16.96
C GLY A 321 -30.88 6.70 16.74
N THR A 322 -31.32 7.88 17.19
CA THR A 322 -32.71 8.29 17.08
C THR A 322 -32.84 9.74 16.66
N GLY A 323 -33.54 9.97 15.55
CA GLY A 323 -34.13 11.27 15.21
C GLY A 323 -33.13 12.38 14.85
N GLY A 324 -33.67 13.55 14.51
CA GLY A 324 -32.88 14.71 14.08
C GLY A 324 -32.18 14.53 12.73
N ASP A 325 -31.51 15.58 12.27
CA ASP A 325 -30.88 15.62 10.93
C ASP A 325 -29.70 14.65 10.79
N TYR A 326 -29.06 14.29 11.92
CA TYR A 326 -27.88 13.44 11.99
C TYR A 326 -28.16 12.05 12.58
N ASN A 327 -29.44 11.68 12.74
CA ASN A 327 -29.89 10.44 13.38
C ASN A 327 -29.25 10.22 14.77
N PHE A 328 -29.12 11.27 15.57
CA PHE A 328 -28.42 11.24 16.85
C PHE A 328 -29.14 12.11 17.88
N ASP A 329 -29.26 11.59 19.11
CA ASP A 329 -29.83 12.28 20.27
C ASP A 329 -28.87 12.13 21.47
N ILE A 330 -28.48 13.27 22.06
CA ILE A 330 -27.56 13.32 23.19
C ILE A 330 -28.14 12.68 24.46
N HIS A 331 -29.48 12.68 24.61
CA HIS A 331 -30.20 12.14 25.76
C HIS A 331 -30.61 10.67 25.55
N LYS A 332 -30.72 10.22 24.29
CA LYS A 332 -31.13 8.86 23.93
C LYS A 332 -30.13 8.20 22.97
N LYS A 333 -29.03 7.71 23.53
CA LYS A 333 -27.88 7.16 22.78
C LYS A 333 -28.09 5.70 22.35
N CYS A 334 -27.29 5.24 21.38
CA CYS A 334 -27.22 3.83 20.97
C CYS A 334 -27.13 2.89 22.18
N GLY A 335 -27.86 1.77 22.14
CA GLY A 335 -27.96 0.82 23.25
C GLY A 335 -28.95 1.21 24.36
N ALA A 336 -29.61 2.38 24.28
CA ALA A 336 -30.77 2.70 25.09
C ALA A 336 -32.06 2.03 24.53
N PRO A 337 -33.05 1.72 25.38
CA PRO A 337 -34.30 1.09 24.94
C PRO A 337 -35.02 1.88 23.84
N GLY A 338 -35.43 1.19 22.77
CA GLY A 338 -36.16 1.77 21.65
C GLY A 338 -35.33 2.63 20.70
N VAL A 339 -33.99 2.59 20.79
CA VAL A 339 -33.09 3.15 19.76
C VAL A 339 -32.92 2.14 18.63
N GLN A 340 -33.09 2.61 17.40
CA GLN A 340 -33.05 1.77 16.20
C GLN A 340 -31.63 1.70 15.62
N VAL A 341 -31.36 0.62 14.91
CA VAL A 341 -30.14 0.43 14.11
C VAL A 341 -30.52 0.51 12.64
N CYS A 342 -29.68 1.14 11.84
CA CYS A 342 -29.83 1.15 10.39
C CYS A 342 -29.84 -0.28 9.81
N ALA A 343 -30.44 -0.44 8.62
CA ALA A 343 -30.60 -1.77 8.00
C ALA A 343 -29.26 -2.44 7.66
N ASP A 344 -28.29 -1.68 7.16
CA ASP A 344 -26.94 -2.15 6.88
C ASP A 344 -25.87 -1.20 7.45
N PRO A 345 -25.19 -1.58 8.55
CA PRO A 345 -24.10 -0.80 9.12
C PRO A 345 -22.92 -0.57 8.15
N ASN A 346 -22.77 -1.37 7.10
CA ASN A 346 -21.70 -1.20 6.10
C ASN A 346 -21.94 -0.01 5.16
N THR A 347 -23.11 0.62 5.18
CA THR A 347 -23.37 1.83 4.39
C THR A 347 -23.14 3.11 5.19
N TYR A 348 -22.79 3.03 6.48
CA TYR A 348 -22.61 4.18 7.37
C TYR A 348 -21.17 4.31 7.85
N ILE A 349 -20.68 5.56 7.94
CA ILE A 349 -19.36 5.84 8.53
C ILE A 349 -19.45 5.83 10.07
N SER A 350 -20.43 6.56 10.62
CA SER A 350 -20.63 6.64 12.07
C SER A 350 -21.53 5.52 12.58
N TRP A 351 -21.09 4.86 13.64
CA TRP A 351 -21.88 3.84 14.33
C TRP A 351 -22.91 4.47 15.26
N ASP A 352 -22.48 5.17 16.31
CA ASP A 352 -23.34 5.67 17.39
C ASP A 352 -23.32 7.19 17.54
N GLY A 353 -22.79 7.90 16.54
CA GLY A 353 -22.61 9.34 16.53
C GLY A 353 -21.30 9.85 17.12
N VAL A 354 -20.53 8.98 17.77
CA VAL A 354 -19.17 9.26 18.27
C VAL A 354 -18.16 8.35 17.59
N HIS A 355 -18.43 7.04 17.60
CA HIS A 355 -17.54 6.00 17.10
C HIS A 355 -17.88 5.60 15.67
N LEU A 356 -16.97 4.88 15.04
CA LEU A 356 -17.09 4.46 13.65
C LEU A 356 -17.64 3.04 13.54
N THR A 357 -18.22 2.74 12.39
CA THR A 357 -18.57 1.36 12.05
C THR A 357 -17.30 0.54 11.81
N GLN A 358 -17.38 -0.78 11.98
CA GLN A 358 -16.29 -1.70 11.69
C GLN A 358 -15.76 -1.51 10.26
N LYS A 359 -16.64 -1.27 9.28
CA LYS A 359 -16.23 -1.01 7.89
C LYS A 359 -15.41 0.27 7.79
N ALA A 360 -15.86 1.36 8.43
CA ALA A 360 -15.11 2.61 8.43
C ALA A 360 -13.73 2.44 9.07
N TYR A 361 -13.61 1.72 10.20
CA TYR A 361 -12.31 1.39 10.78
C TYR A 361 -11.41 0.57 9.84
N SER A 362 -11.97 -0.41 9.13
CA SER A 362 -11.23 -1.17 8.11
C SER A 362 -10.69 -0.28 6.99
N CYS A 363 -11.50 0.70 6.54
CA CYS A 363 -11.10 1.63 5.48
C CYS A 363 -10.04 2.64 5.96
N LEU A 364 -10.06 3.05 7.23
CA LEU A 364 -8.96 3.87 7.80
C LEU A 364 -7.63 3.13 7.73
N LEU A 365 -7.62 1.83 8.06
CA LEU A 365 -6.40 1.05 7.98
C LEU A 365 -5.90 0.89 6.54
N PHE A 366 -6.82 0.71 5.58
CA PHE A 366 -6.48 0.75 4.15
C PHE A 366 -5.82 2.08 3.74
N HIS A 367 -6.31 3.21 4.25
CA HIS A 367 -5.68 4.51 4.01
C HIS A 367 -4.25 4.53 4.56
N PHE A 368 -4.03 4.10 5.80
CA PHE A 368 -2.67 4.03 6.35
C PHE A 368 -1.75 3.12 5.51
N ARG A 369 -2.20 1.94 5.07
CA ARG A 369 -1.40 1.06 4.18
C ARG A 369 -0.91 1.76 2.91
N THR A 370 -1.74 2.64 2.35
CA THR A 370 -1.56 3.20 1.00
C THR A 370 -0.81 4.53 1.05
N PHE A 371 -1.05 5.31 2.10
CA PHE A 371 -0.57 6.68 2.22
C PHE A 371 0.44 6.87 3.35
N SER A 372 0.85 5.85 4.11
CA SER A 372 1.88 5.97 5.18
C SER A 372 3.30 6.31 4.70
N SER A 373 3.55 6.48 3.40
CA SER A 373 4.76 7.17 2.90
C SER A 373 4.56 8.69 2.70
N VAL A 374 3.39 9.21 3.04
CA VAL A 374 2.97 10.59 2.86
C VAL A 374 2.63 11.14 4.24
N ASN A 375 3.56 11.89 4.82
CA ASN A 375 3.33 12.68 6.03
C ASN A 375 2.54 13.93 5.58
N PRO A 376 1.23 14.06 5.82
CA PRO A 376 0.45 15.12 5.15
C PRO A 376 0.56 16.49 5.84
N LEU A 377 1.16 16.60 7.04
CA LEU A 377 1.10 17.83 7.83
C LEU A 377 2.38 18.26 8.57
N SER A 378 3.51 17.60 8.33
CA SER A 378 4.81 18.18 8.73
C SER A 378 5.29 19.18 7.67
N PHE A 379 5.29 20.46 8.08
CA PHE A 379 5.95 21.63 7.48
C PHE A 379 5.22 22.41 6.37
N PRO A 380 5.40 23.75 6.32
CA PRO A 380 5.05 24.57 5.18
C PRO A 380 6.00 24.21 4.04
N VAL A 381 5.71 23.11 3.33
CA VAL A 381 6.51 22.69 2.19
C VAL A 381 5.86 23.24 0.93
N ASN A 382 6.67 23.99 0.19
CA ASN A 382 6.44 24.58 -1.11
C ASN A 382 5.41 23.82 -1.99
N PRO A 383 4.40 24.50 -2.56
CA PRO A 383 3.41 23.93 -3.49
C PRO A 383 4.01 23.02 -4.57
N ALA A 384 5.20 23.36 -5.07
CA ALA A 384 5.93 22.58 -6.07
C ALA A 384 6.24 21.15 -5.63
N ARG A 385 6.66 20.92 -4.37
CA ARG A 385 6.97 19.57 -3.88
C ARG A 385 5.71 18.72 -3.66
N ARG A 386 4.60 19.33 -3.27
CA ARG A 386 3.30 18.64 -3.16
C ARG A 386 2.80 18.18 -4.52
N ILE A 387 2.90 19.05 -5.51
CA ILE A 387 2.52 18.76 -6.88
C ILE A 387 3.39 17.65 -7.47
N SER A 388 4.71 17.71 -7.25
CA SER A 388 5.64 16.64 -7.63
C SER A 388 5.27 15.28 -7.03
N LEU A 389 4.96 15.23 -5.74
CA LEU A 389 4.55 14.00 -5.07
C LEU A 389 3.21 13.46 -5.61
N LEU A 390 2.23 14.34 -5.83
CA LEU A 390 0.95 13.97 -6.42
C LEU A 390 1.12 13.41 -7.84
N LEU A 391 1.94 14.05 -8.67
CA LEU A 391 2.25 13.59 -10.02
C LEU A 391 2.98 12.24 -9.99
N SER A 392 3.95 12.06 -9.10
CA SER A 392 4.67 10.79 -8.93
C SER A 392 3.74 9.65 -8.49
N THR A 393 2.78 9.95 -7.61
CA THR A 393 1.74 9.01 -7.16
C THR A 393 0.80 8.66 -8.31
N CYS A 394 0.33 9.65 -9.06
CA CYS A 394 -0.48 9.42 -10.26
C CYS A 394 0.26 8.51 -11.25
N GLY A 395 1.56 8.73 -11.45
CA GLY A 395 2.41 7.88 -12.27
C GLY A 395 2.48 6.44 -11.76
N ARG A 396 2.73 6.25 -10.47
CA ARG A 396 2.84 4.92 -9.84
C ARG A 396 1.53 4.13 -9.89
N GLU A 397 0.39 4.81 -9.74
CA GLU A 397 -0.94 4.20 -9.73
C GLU A 397 -1.60 4.11 -11.12
N GLY A 398 -0.95 4.62 -12.16
CA GLY A 398 -1.53 4.70 -13.51
C GLY A 398 -2.72 5.66 -13.64
N ASN A 399 -2.89 6.60 -12.70
CA ASN A 399 -4.03 7.52 -12.65
C ASN A 399 -3.83 8.74 -13.57
N VAL A 400 -3.97 8.49 -14.86
CA VAL A 400 -3.73 9.50 -15.90
C VAL A 400 -4.69 10.68 -15.79
N ARG A 401 -5.97 10.42 -15.45
CA ARG A 401 -7.00 11.47 -15.38
C ARG A 401 -6.62 12.51 -14.33
N LEU A 402 -6.30 12.06 -13.12
CA LEU A 402 -5.88 12.94 -12.05
C LEU A 402 -4.57 13.66 -12.39
N GLY A 403 -3.57 12.93 -12.89
CA GLY A 403 -2.29 13.53 -13.30
C GLY A 403 -2.44 14.62 -14.37
N SER A 404 -3.29 14.38 -15.38
CA SER A 404 -3.59 15.35 -16.44
C SER A 404 -4.41 16.56 -15.96
N SER A 405 -5.30 16.38 -14.99
CA SER A 405 -6.04 17.49 -14.37
C SER A 405 -5.13 18.36 -13.50
N ILE A 406 -4.24 17.75 -12.71
CA ILE A 406 -3.22 18.48 -11.95
C ILE A 406 -2.35 19.29 -12.90
N HIS A 407 -1.89 18.67 -13.99
CA HIS A 407 -1.12 19.35 -15.03
C HIS A 407 -1.88 20.53 -15.66
N ALA A 408 -3.15 20.36 -16.03
CA ALA A 408 -3.96 21.46 -16.55
C ALA A 408 -4.13 22.62 -15.54
N SER A 409 -4.19 22.32 -14.25
CA SER A 409 -4.24 23.33 -13.20
C SER A 409 -2.92 24.10 -13.06
N ILE A 410 -1.77 23.43 -13.16
CA ILE A 410 -0.45 24.09 -13.17
C ILE A 410 -0.34 25.09 -14.34
N LEU A 411 -0.87 24.73 -15.51
CA LEU A 411 -0.84 25.60 -16.69
C LEU A 411 -1.76 26.82 -16.56
N LYS A 412 -2.92 26.65 -15.92
CA LYS A 412 -3.90 27.73 -15.75
C LYS A 412 -3.49 28.75 -14.69
N ASP A 413 -2.72 28.31 -13.69
CA ASP A 413 -2.25 29.18 -12.60
C ASP A 413 -0.80 28.86 -12.22
N PRO A 414 0.19 29.36 -12.99
CA PRO A 414 1.60 29.14 -12.68
C PRO A 414 2.04 29.83 -11.38
N GLN A 415 1.38 30.94 -11.01
CA GLN A 415 1.69 31.73 -9.82
C GLN A 415 1.32 30.98 -8.52
N PHE A 416 0.32 30.10 -8.57
CA PHE A 416 -0.01 29.17 -7.48
C PHE A 416 1.12 28.16 -7.19
N VAL A 417 1.90 27.78 -8.20
CA VAL A 417 3.03 26.84 -8.07
C VAL A 417 4.34 27.58 -7.80
N PHE A 418 4.50 28.78 -8.39
CA PHE A 418 5.68 29.62 -8.31
C PHE A 418 5.29 31.08 -7.99
N PRO A 419 5.14 31.45 -6.71
CA PRO A 419 4.80 32.83 -6.34
C PRO A 419 5.92 33.80 -6.75
N GLU A 420 5.57 34.98 -7.24
CA GLU A 420 6.47 35.95 -7.89
C GLU A 420 7.67 36.44 -7.04
N ASN A 421 7.73 36.09 -5.74
CA ASN A 421 8.80 36.49 -4.82
C ASN A 421 9.66 35.33 -4.25
N GLN A 422 9.51 34.09 -4.72
CA GLN A 422 10.35 32.94 -4.34
C GLN A 422 10.68 32.04 -5.54
N PHE A 423 11.27 32.61 -6.59
CA PHE A 423 11.73 31.84 -7.76
C PHE A 423 12.96 30.98 -7.40
N ASN A 424 12.72 29.78 -6.87
CA ASN A 424 13.75 28.76 -6.72
C ASN A 424 13.72 27.85 -7.96
N THR A 425 14.70 28.02 -8.84
CA THR A 425 14.86 27.24 -10.09
C THR A 425 14.87 25.73 -9.84
N HIS A 426 15.31 25.29 -8.66
CA HIS A 426 15.33 23.87 -8.28
C HIS A 426 13.93 23.29 -8.03
N GLU A 427 13.00 24.07 -7.47
CA GLU A 427 11.66 23.59 -7.13
C GLU A 427 10.76 23.49 -8.37
N ALA A 428 10.97 24.39 -9.33
CA ALA A 428 10.38 24.26 -10.66
C ALA A 428 10.89 23.00 -11.38
N LEU A 429 12.18 22.75 -11.34
CA LEU A 429 12.78 21.55 -11.96
C LEU A 429 12.20 20.26 -11.38
N VAL A 430 11.92 20.20 -10.08
CA VAL A 430 11.32 19.02 -9.42
C VAL A 430 9.91 18.73 -9.95
N VAL A 431 9.07 19.76 -10.13
CA VAL A 431 7.73 19.60 -10.75
C VAL A 431 7.87 19.17 -12.21
N TRP A 432 8.78 19.81 -12.95
CA TRP A 432 9.06 19.50 -14.35
C TRP A 432 9.61 18.09 -14.56
N ASN A 433 10.41 17.54 -13.65
CA ASN A 433 10.86 16.14 -13.70
C ASN A 433 9.72 15.15 -13.38
N SER A 434 8.74 15.58 -12.56
CA SER A 434 7.63 14.73 -12.13
C SER A 434 6.56 14.54 -13.20
N LEU A 435 6.37 15.53 -14.08
CA LEU A 435 5.39 15.47 -15.17
C LEU A 435 5.72 14.38 -16.22
N PRO A 436 6.92 14.33 -16.84
CA PRO A 436 7.32 13.25 -17.74
C PRO A 436 7.28 11.89 -17.05
N THR A 437 7.74 11.79 -15.80
CA THR A 437 7.70 10.54 -15.02
C THR A 437 6.27 10.03 -14.84
N MET A 438 5.33 10.94 -14.53
CA MET A 438 3.92 10.61 -14.39
C MET A 438 3.35 10.06 -15.69
N TYR A 439 3.58 10.74 -16.82
CA TYR A 439 3.09 10.29 -18.12
C TYR A 439 3.74 8.99 -18.62
N ALA A 440 5.04 8.80 -18.35
CA ALA A 440 5.76 7.58 -18.70
C ALA A 440 5.20 6.36 -17.97
N ARG A 441 5.04 6.44 -16.64
CA ARG A 441 4.54 5.34 -15.80
C ARG A 441 3.04 5.07 -15.97
N CYS A 442 2.26 6.08 -16.32
CA CYS A 442 0.83 5.95 -16.64
C CYS A 442 0.53 5.20 -17.95
N GLY A 443 1.54 4.65 -18.63
CA GLY A 443 1.34 3.90 -19.87
C GLY A 443 0.90 4.76 -21.05
N PHE A 444 1.10 6.08 -21.03
CA PHE A 444 0.74 6.94 -22.17
C PHE A 444 1.66 6.71 -23.38
N VAL A 445 2.84 6.14 -23.14
CA VAL A 445 3.72 5.59 -24.20
C VAL A 445 3.09 4.33 -24.83
N ASN A 446 2.25 3.56 -24.12
CA ASN A 446 1.51 2.38 -24.65
C ASN A 446 0.38 2.74 -25.63
N ASN A 447 -0.15 3.97 -25.60
CA ASN A 447 -1.34 4.35 -26.39
C ASN A 447 -1.05 5.35 -27.51
N GLY A 448 0.22 5.55 -27.90
CA GLY A 448 0.58 6.34 -29.09
C GLY A 448 0.66 7.86 -28.91
N ASP A 449 0.65 8.38 -27.68
CA ASP A 449 0.71 9.83 -27.41
C ASP A 449 2.06 10.29 -26.84
N PHE A 450 3.14 9.67 -27.33
CA PHE A 450 4.55 10.04 -27.09
C PHE A 450 4.83 11.55 -27.27
N LYS A 451 4.06 12.20 -28.15
CA LYS A 451 4.17 13.62 -28.48
C LYS A 451 3.94 14.55 -27.29
N MET A 452 3.09 14.19 -26.31
CA MET A 452 2.88 15.05 -25.14
C MET A 452 4.09 15.02 -24.21
N GLY A 453 4.51 13.85 -23.70
CA GLY A 453 5.65 13.74 -22.77
C GLY A 453 6.96 14.30 -23.35
N PHE A 454 7.28 13.97 -24.60
CA PHE A 454 8.44 14.50 -25.30
C PHE A 454 8.27 15.97 -25.72
N GLY A 455 7.03 16.40 -26.01
CA GLY A 455 6.69 17.79 -26.28
C GLY A 455 7.00 18.72 -25.12
N TYR A 456 6.81 18.25 -23.88
CA TYR A 456 7.17 19.02 -22.68
C TYR A 456 8.66 19.04 -22.41
N PHE A 457 9.40 17.96 -22.68
CA PHE A 457 10.86 18.02 -22.66
C PHE A 457 11.39 19.04 -23.67
N LYS A 458 10.81 19.07 -24.87
CA LYS A 458 11.13 20.08 -25.89
C LYS A 458 10.77 21.50 -25.45
N LEU A 459 9.65 21.70 -24.73
CA LEU A 459 9.28 22.99 -24.15
C LEU A 459 10.25 23.43 -23.05
N MET A 460 10.65 22.50 -22.17
CA MET A 460 11.67 22.75 -21.15
C MET A 460 13.00 23.19 -21.79
N MET A 461 13.41 22.51 -22.87
CA MET A 461 14.58 22.88 -23.67
C MET A 461 14.43 24.24 -24.38
N GLY A 462 13.23 24.56 -24.87
CA GLY A 462 12.97 25.76 -25.69
C GLY A 462 12.73 27.05 -24.90
N THR A 463 12.39 26.97 -23.62
CA THR A 463 12.17 28.15 -22.76
C THR A 463 13.46 28.82 -22.30
N GLY A 464 14.61 28.15 -22.35
CA GLY A 464 15.92 28.71 -21.97
C GLY A 464 16.11 29.04 -20.49
N ILE A 465 15.06 28.88 -19.66
CA ILE A 465 15.02 29.23 -18.23
C ILE A 465 15.53 28.06 -17.37
N PHE A 466 15.45 26.81 -17.85
CA PHE A 466 15.81 25.60 -17.10
C PHE A 466 16.84 24.74 -17.84
N LYS A 467 17.95 24.40 -17.19
CA LYS A 467 18.87 23.33 -17.65
C LYS A 467 18.37 21.99 -17.12
N PHE A 468 18.24 20.99 -18.00
CA PHE A 468 17.96 19.61 -17.60
C PHE A 468 19.11 19.05 -16.76
N ASP A 469 18.80 18.13 -15.85
CA ASP A 469 19.78 17.43 -15.02
C ASP A 469 19.86 15.93 -15.38
N HIS A 470 20.73 15.20 -14.69
CA HIS A 470 20.88 13.75 -14.87
C HIS A 470 19.56 12.99 -14.61
N ALA A 471 18.71 13.49 -13.69
CA ALA A 471 17.41 12.91 -13.41
C ALA A 471 16.44 13.12 -14.60
N SER A 472 16.37 14.31 -15.19
CA SER A 472 15.57 14.58 -16.39
C SER A 472 15.89 13.60 -17.52
N LEU A 473 17.19 13.37 -17.78
CA LEU A 473 17.63 12.48 -18.86
C LEU A 473 17.33 11.01 -18.57
N THR A 474 17.57 10.52 -17.36
CA THR A 474 17.25 9.13 -16.99
C THR A 474 15.75 8.84 -17.11
N ILE A 475 14.90 9.78 -16.71
CA ILE A 475 13.43 9.68 -16.84
C ILE A 475 13.04 9.55 -18.31
N ILE A 476 13.55 10.43 -19.18
CA ILE A 476 13.15 10.43 -20.59
C ILE A 476 13.67 9.20 -21.31
N LEU A 477 14.89 8.77 -21.02
CA LEU A 477 15.45 7.54 -21.57
C LEU A 477 14.63 6.31 -21.17
N SER A 478 14.12 6.26 -19.93
CA SER A 478 13.19 5.21 -19.48
C SER A 478 11.81 5.29 -20.12
N ALA A 479 11.41 6.45 -20.66
CA ALA A 479 10.16 6.62 -21.40
C ALA A 479 10.33 6.31 -22.91
N CYS A 480 11.56 6.32 -23.41
CA CYS A 480 11.91 6.12 -24.82
C CYS A 480 12.52 4.74 -25.09
N ASP A 481 12.32 3.77 -24.20
CA ASP A 481 12.98 2.47 -24.21
C ASP A 481 12.24 1.41 -25.03
N ARG A 482 11.64 1.79 -26.17
CA ARG A 482 10.93 0.85 -27.06
C ARG A 482 11.50 0.84 -28.47
N LEU A 483 11.24 -0.24 -29.20
CA LEU A 483 11.64 -0.43 -30.59
C LEU A 483 11.35 0.82 -31.46
N ASP A 484 10.17 1.42 -31.28
CA ASP A 484 9.73 2.59 -32.07
C ASP A 484 10.50 3.90 -31.79
N PHE A 485 11.23 3.99 -30.67
CA PHE A 485 11.85 5.23 -30.20
C PHE A 485 13.36 5.29 -30.39
N ILE A 486 13.96 4.40 -31.18
CA ILE A 486 15.42 4.40 -31.40
C ILE A 486 15.95 5.76 -31.89
N MET A 487 15.24 6.44 -32.79
CA MET A 487 15.70 7.73 -33.32
C MET A 487 15.74 8.79 -32.23
N VAL A 488 14.76 8.76 -31.32
CA VAL A 488 14.73 9.65 -30.15
C VAL A 488 15.86 9.28 -29.21
N ASN A 489 16.06 7.99 -28.92
CA ASN A 489 17.14 7.53 -28.05
C ASN A 489 18.51 7.98 -28.58
N LYS A 490 18.76 7.90 -29.89
CA LYS A 490 19.96 8.45 -30.54
C LYS A 490 20.09 9.97 -30.37
N MET A 491 19.00 10.73 -30.53
CA MET A 491 19.02 12.19 -30.27
C MET A 491 19.33 12.50 -28.80
N MET A 492 18.75 11.73 -27.87
CA MET A 492 19.00 11.88 -26.44
C MET A 492 20.45 11.52 -26.08
N HIS A 493 21.02 10.48 -26.68
CA HIS A 493 22.42 10.12 -26.50
C HIS A 493 23.36 11.24 -26.97
N VAL A 494 23.10 11.85 -28.13
CA VAL A 494 23.85 13.05 -28.58
C VAL A 494 23.71 14.18 -27.56
N LEU A 495 22.50 14.41 -27.03
CA LEU A 495 22.29 15.43 -26.02
C LEU A 495 23.08 15.15 -24.72
N VAL A 496 23.16 13.90 -24.28
CA VAL A 496 23.95 13.47 -23.11
C VAL A 496 25.42 13.85 -23.30
N ILE A 497 26.00 13.53 -24.47
CA ILE A 497 27.39 13.83 -24.83
C ILE A 497 27.62 15.35 -24.89
N LEU A 498 26.75 16.09 -25.56
CA LEU A 498 26.87 17.55 -25.68
C LEU A 498 26.76 18.27 -24.32
N SER A 499 26.17 17.62 -23.32
CA SER A 499 25.96 18.19 -21.99
C SER A 499 27.04 17.81 -20.98
N GLY A 500 27.98 16.93 -21.34
CA GLY A 500 28.98 16.41 -20.40
C GLY A 500 28.42 15.43 -19.36
N LEU A 501 27.17 14.97 -19.55
CA LEU A 501 26.48 14.08 -18.60
C LEU A 501 26.72 12.59 -18.90
N GLU A 502 27.53 12.25 -19.91
CA GLU A 502 27.98 10.89 -20.21
C GLU A 502 28.86 10.30 -19.09
N ARG A 503 29.45 11.15 -18.26
CA ARG A 503 30.24 10.76 -17.09
C ARG A 503 29.37 10.34 -15.90
N GLU A 504 28.09 10.70 -15.90
CA GLU A 504 27.15 10.32 -14.85
C GLU A 504 26.72 8.86 -15.03
N ILE A 505 27.13 7.98 -14.11
CA ILE A 505 26.87 6.53 -14.18
C ILE A 505 25.37 6.24 -14.31
N SER A 506 24.51 7.02 -13.65
CA SER A 506 23.06 6.85 -13.70
C SER A 506 22.49 7.08 -15.10
N VAL A 507 22.98 8.09 -15.82
CA VAL A 507 22.56 8.43 -17.19
C VAL A 507 23.04 7.36 -18.17
N SER A 508 24.30 6.95 -18.06
CA SER A 508 24.88 5.91 -18.91
C SER A 508 24.20 4.55 -18.71
N ASN A 509 23.85 4.19 -17.47
CA ASN A 509 23.05 2.98 -17.19
C ASN A 509 21.64 3.04 -17.83
N ALA A 510 21.01 4.23 -17.83
CA ALA A 510 19.72 4.43 -18.49
C ALA A 510 19.84 4.35 -20.02
N LEU A 511 20.91 4.89 -20.61
CA LEU A 511 21.21 4.75 -22.04
C LEU A 511 21.39 3.28 -22.44
N ILE A 512 22.21 2.54 -21.69
CA ILE A 512 22.42 1.09 -21.90
C ILE A 512 21.07 0.38 -21.92
N THR A 513 20.28 0.54 -20.86
CA THR A 513 18.96 -0.10 -20.72
C THR A 513 18.03 0.27 -21.87
N SER A 514 17.97 1.56 -22.21
CA SER A 514 17.11 2.07 -23.28
C SER A 514 17.50 1.50 -24.64
N TYR A 515 18.80 1.45 -24.98
CA TYR A 515 19.28 0.87 -26.24
C TYR A 515 18.96 -0.62 -26.36
N PHE A 516 19.17 -1.39 -25.30
CA PHE A 516 18.83 -2.82 -25.29
C PHE A 516 17.32 -3.06 -25.44
N ARG A 517 16.48 -2.27 -24.76
CA ARG A 517 15.02 -2.37 -24.93
C ARG A 517 14.51 -1.86 -26.29
N CYS A 518 15.25 -0.93 -26.93
CA CYS A 518 15.02 -0.54 -28.33
C CYS A 518 15.49 -1.58 -29.35
N GLY A 519 16.12 -2.69 -28.95
CA GLY A 519 16.62 -3.72 -29.86
C GLY A 519 17.99 -3.41 -30.49
N TRP A 520 18.70 -2.40 -30.00
CA TRP A 520 20.01 -1.98 -30.53
C TRP A 520 21.15 -2.37 -29.58
N ALA A 521 21.34 -3.69 -29.43
CA ALA A 521 22.32 -4.28 -28.52
C ALA A 521 23.74 -3.72 -28.72
N ASN A 522 24.20 -3.57 -29.97
CA ASN A 522 25.51 -3.04 -30.29
C ASN A 522 25.75 -1.63 -29.72
N SER A 523 24.75 -0.74 -29.80
CA SER A 523 24.86 0.62 -29.24
C SER A 523 24.83 0.61 -27.72
N GLY A 524 23.97 -0.22 -27.10
CA GLY A 524 23.97 -0.39 -25.66
C GLY A 524 25.30 -0.94 -25.13
N ARG A 525 25.89 -1.89 -25.86
CA ARG A 525 27.21 -2.45 -25.56
C ARG A 525 28.33 -1.42 -25.74
N GLN A 526 28.29 -0.63 -26.80
CA GLN A 526 29.25 0.46 -27.02
C GLN A 526 29.24 1.47 -25.87
N VAL A 527 28.05 1.91 -25.42
CA VAL A 527 27.96 2.82 -24.26
C VAL A 527 28.63 2.20 -23.04
N PHE A 528 28.38 0.92 -22.76
CA PHE A 528 29.02 0.21 -21.65
C PHE A 528 30.55 0.13 -21.80
N ASP A 529 31.06 -0.13 -23.01
CA ASP A 529 32.49 -0.23 -23.29
C ASP A 529 33.21 1.14 -23.18
N GLU A 530 32.51 2.24 -23.45
CA GLU A 530 33.03 3.62 -23.34
C GLU A 530 32.98 4.18 -21.90
N MET A 531 32.24 3.56 -20.98
CA MET A 531 32.18 4.00 -19.58
C MET A 531 33.53 3.90 -18.86
N VAL A 532 33.98 5.00 -18.25
CA VAL A 532 35.22 5.05 -17.45
C VAL A 532 35.06 4.29 -16.13
N VAL A 533 33.92 4.47 -15.45
CA VAL A 533 33.61 3.83 -14.16
C VAL A 533 32.34 3.00 -14.32
N ARG A 534 32.39 1.75 -13.89
CA ARG A 534 31.27 0.79 -13.98
C ARG A 534 30.94 0.26 -12.60
N ASN A 535 29.67 0.20 -12.25
CA ASN A 535 29.20 -0.42 -11.02
C ASN A 535 28.37 -1.68 -11.32
N VAL A 536 27.95 -2.38 -10.27
CA VAL A 536 27.11 -3.60 -10.38
C VAL A 536 25.88 -3.37 -11.26
N ILE A 537 25.28 -2.17 -11.24
CA ILE A 537 24.12 -1.81 -12.06
C ILE A 537 24.50 -1.75 -13.55
N SER A 538 25.63 -1.14 -13.90
CA SER A 538 26.13 -1.07 -15.29
C SER A 538 26.35 -2.46 -15.88
N TRP A 539 27.01 -3.34 -15.13
CA TRP A 539 27.25 -4.73 -15.52
C TRP A 539 25.95 -5.52 -15.66
N THR A 540 25.05 -5.38 -14.68
CA THR A 540 23.76 -6.08 -14.71
C THR A 540 22.89 -5.61 -15.88
N ALA A 541 22.90 -4.31 -16.22
CA ALA A 541 22.13 -3.77 -17.32
C ALA A 541 22.57 -4.32 -18.69
N VAL A 542 23.88 -4.41 -18.95
CA VAL A 542 24.40 -4.98 -20.20
C VAL A 542 24.21 -6.49 -20.27
N ILE A 543 24.45 -7.23 -19.17
CA ILE A 543 24.26 -8.69 -19.12
C ILE A 543 22.78 -9.04 -19.36
N SER A 544 21.87 -8.35 -18.67
CA SER A 544 20.42 -8.53 -18.84
C SER A 544 19.96 -8.15 -20.23
N GLY A 545 20.45 -7.02 -20.75
CA GLY A 545 20.14 -6.54 -22.09
C GLY A 545 20.54 -7.54 -23.17
N LEU A 546 21.74 -8.10 -23.11
CA LEU A 546 22.22 -9.12 -24.04
C LEU A 546 21.40 -10.41 -23.97
N ALA A 547 21.12 -10.90 -22.76
CA ALA A 547 20.30 -12.10 -22.56
C ALA A 547 18.90 -11.95 -23.16
N LYS A 548 18.25 -10.78 -22.97
CA LYS A 548 16.92 -10.48 -23.52
C LYS A 548 16.91 -10.29 -25.04
N ASN A 549 18.03 -9.88 -25.63
CA ASN A 549 18.18 -9.71 -27.08
C ASN A 549 18.80 -10.95 -27.74
N GLU A 550 18.73 -12.11 -27.08
CA GLU A 550 19.22 -13.40 -27.58
C GLU A 550 20.75 -13.51 -27.80
N PHE A 551 21.53 -12.51 -27.38
CA PHE A 551 23.01 -12.55 -27.35
C PHE A 551 23.50 -13.29 -26.10
N CYS A 552 23.05 -14.53 -25.95
CA CYS A 552 23.19 -15.30 -24.72
C CYS A 552 24.64 -15.66 -24.38
N GLU A 553 25.46 -16.01 -25.38
CA GLU A 553 26.88 -16.35 -25.18
C GLU A 553 27.65 -15.13 -24.66
N GLU A 554 27.46 -13.97 -25.30
CA GLU A 554 28.07 -12.70 -24.90
C GLU A 554 27.65 -12.26 -23.49
N SER A 555 26.39 -12.54 -23.11
CA SER A 555 25.87 -12.29 -21.76
C SER A 555 26.64 -13.08 -20.69
N LEU A 556 26.88 -14.38 -20.93
CA LEU A 556 27.65 -15.23 -20.01
C LEU A 556 29.13 -14.85 -19.99
N ASP A 557 29.72 -14.49 -21.13
CA ASP A 557 31.09 -13.99 -21.18
C ASP A 557 31.28 -12.71 -20.36
N LEU A 558 30.29 -11.79 -20.40
CA LEU A 558 30.32 -10.59 -19.56
C LEU A 558 30.14 -10.90 -18.08
N LEU A 559 29.38 -11.93 -17.70
CA LEU A 559 29.30 -12.38 -16.31
C LEU A 559 30.68 -12.84 -15.81
N VAL A 560 31.40 -13.63 -16.61
CA VAL A 560 32.76 -14.08 -16.26
C VAL A 560 33.72 -12.89 -16.15
N LYS A 561 33.62 -11.91 -17.05
CA LYS A 561 34.42 -10.68 -17.00
C LYS A 561 34.09 -9.83 -15.77
N MET A 562 32.81 -9.72 -15.39
CA MET A 562 32.37 -9.02 -14.18
C MET A 562 33.01 -9.61 -12.93
N GLN A 563 32.99 -10.95 -12.81
CA GLN A 563 33.63 -11.67 -11.71
C GLN A 563 35.16 -11.52 -11.73
N SER A 564 35.78 -11.58 -12.91
CA SER A 564 37.23 -11.38 -13.07
C SER A 564 37.68 -9.96 -12.72
N ALA A 565 36.78 -8.98 -12.84
CA ALA A 565 36.98 -7.61 -12.41
C ALA A 565 36.71 -7.40 -10.90
N PHE A 566 36.51 -8.48 -10.12
CA PHE A 566 36.16 -8.45 -8.70
C PHE A 566 34.88 -7.65 -8.38
N VAL A 567 33.95 -7.59 -9.34
CA VAL A 567 32.63 -6.99 -9.12
C VAL A 567 31.64 -8.12 -8.82
N GLU A 568 31.09 -8.15 -7.61
CA GLU A 568 30.19 -9.22 -7.19
C GLU A 568 28.84 -9.15 -7.94
N PRO A 569 28.45 -10.23 -8.65
CA PRO A 569 27.12 -10.32 -9.26
C PRO A 569 26.02 -10.32 -8.20
N ASN A 570 24.92 -9.60 -8.48
CA ASN A 570 23.74 -9.61 -7.63
C ASN A 570 22.72 -10.65 -8.15
N TYR A 571 21.60 -10.80 -7.44
CA TYR A 571 20.55 -11.75 -7.83
C TYR A 571 19.99 -11.49 -9.24
N LEU A 572 19.84 -10.23 -9.67
CA LEU A 572 19.39 -9.88 -11.03
C LEU A 572 20.40 -10.28 -12.10
N THR A 573 21.70 -10.22 -11.78
CA THR A 573 22.75 -10.69 -12.68
C THR A 573 22.64 -12.20 -12.89
N TYR A 574 22.44 -12.98 -11.83
CA TYR A 574 22.25 -14.43 -11.94
C TYR A 574 20.95 -14.80 -12.64
N LEU A 575 19.86 -14.07 -12.41
CA LEU A 575 18.60 -14.25 -13.13
C LEU A 575 18.79 -14.06 -14.65
N SER A 576 19.55 -13.04 -15.04
CA SER A 576 19.88 -12.78 -16.44
C SER A 576 20.78 -13.86 -17.04
N ALA A 577 21.70 -14.40 -16.25
CA ALA A 577 22.55 -15.51 -16.68
C ALA A 577 21.76 -16.81 -16.87
N LEU A 578 20.80 -17.11 -15.98
CA LEU A 578 19.87 -18.24 -16.14
C LEU A 578 19.00 -18.08 -17.40
N LEU A 579 18.54 -16.87 -17.69
CA LEU A 579 17.83 -16.56 -18.93
C LEU A 579 18.70 -16.84 -20.17
N ALA A 580 19.97 -16.41 -20.16
CA ALA A 580 20.91 -16.71 -21.24
C ALA A 580 21.15 -18.23 -21.40
N CYS A 581 21.29 -18.96 -20.29
CA CYS A 581 21.40 -20.42 -20.33
C CYS A 581 20.15 -21.09 -20.90
N SER A 582 18.97 -20.57 -20.55
CA SER A 582 17.66 -21.03 -21.04
C SER A 582 17.55 -20.85 -22.56
N GLY A 583 17.94 -19.68 -23.09
CA GLY A 583 17.97 -19.39 -24.52
C GLY A 583 18.91 -20.30 -25.33
N MET A 584 20.07 -20.66 -24.78
CA MET A 584 21.05 -21.54 -25.44
C MET A 584 20.84 -23.03 -25.17
N LYS A 585 19.90 -23.40 -24.28
CA LYS A 585 19.78 -24.75 -23.72
C LYS A 585 21.10 -25.26 -23.11
N ALA A 586 21.82 -24.36 -22.44
CA ALA A 586 23.14 -24.58 -21.88
C ALA A 586 23.07 -25.19 -20.46
N LEU A 587 22.74 -26.49 -20.38
CA LEU A 587 22.48 -27.19 -19.11
C LEU A 587 23.70 -27.24 -18.18
N LYS A 588 24.92 -27.30 -18.72
CA LYS A 588 26.14 -27.40 -17.89
C LYS A 588 26.39 -26.09 -17.15
N GLU A 589 26.25 -24.98 -17.84
CA GLU A 589 26.39 -23.62 -17.35
C GLU A 589 25.27 -23.30 -16.35
N ALA A 590 24.03 -23.70 -16.66
CA ALA A 590 22.90 -23.57 -15.74
C ALA A 590 23.14 -24.28 -14.40
N ARG A 591 23.70 -25.50 -14.42
CA ARG A 591 24.05 -26.26 -13.20
C ARG A 591 25.16 -25.58 -12.40
N GLN A 592 26.15 -24.97 -13.06
CA GLN A 592 27.20 -24.21 -12.37
C GLN A 592 26.60 -22.98 -11.67
N ILE A 593 25.75 -22.22 -12.38
CA ILE A 593 25.07 -21.04 -11.83
C ILE A 593 24.14 -21.44 -10.67
N HIS A 594 23.37 -22.53 -10.81
CA HIS A 594 22.53 -23.05 -9.73
C HIS A 594 23.37 -23.34 -8.46
N GLY A 595 24.52 -24.01 -8.60
CA GLY A 595 25.41 -24.25 -7.47
C GLY A 595 25.96 -22.98 -6.81
N ILE A 596 26.19 -21.91 -7.59
CA ILE A 596 26.61 -20.61 -7.06
C ILE A 596 25.47 -19.92 -6.33
N VAL A 597 24.29 -19.85 -6.94
CA VAL A 597 23.06 -19.27 -6.37
C VAL A 597 22.73 -19.90 -5.02
N TRP A 598 22.86 -21.23 -4.93
CA TRP A 598 22.66 -21.96 -3.68
C TRP A 598 23.67 -21.58 -2.60
N LYS A 599 24.96 -21.49 -2.95
CA LYS A 599 26.02 -21.08 -2.00
C LYS A 599 25.85 -19.65 -1.50
N LEU A 600 25.27 -18.78 -2.31
CA LEU A 600 25.01 -17.38 -1.98
C LEU A 600 23.73 -17.16 -1.18
N GLY A 601 22.90 -18.20 -0.99
CA GLY A 601 21.64 -18.08 -0.24
C GLY A 601 20.48 -17.50 -1.04
N PHE A 602 20.57 -17.47 -2.38
CA PHE A 602 19.54 -16.92 -3.26
C PHE A 602 18.48 -17.94 -3.70
N GLN A 603 18.61 -19.21 -3.31
CA GLN A 603 17.72 -20.29 -3.74
C GLN A 603 16.26 -20.15 -3.27
N SER A 604 16.00 -19.36 -2.23
CA SER A 604 14.65 -19.14 -1.67
C SER A 604 13.94 -17.92 -2.29
N ASP A 605 14.58 -17.23 -3.26
CA ASP A 605 13.94 -16.15 -4.02
C ASP A 605 13.07 -16.75 -5.14
N LEU A 606 11.77 -16.41 -5.13
CA LEU A 606 10.78 -16.99 -6.06
C LEU A 606 11.12 -16.77 -7.54
N CYS A 607 11.76 -15.64 -7.89
CA CYS A 607 12.13 -15.35 -9.27
C CYS A 607 13.29 -16.24 -9.72
N ILE A 608 14.27 -16.46 -8.84
CA ILE A 608 15.39 -17.37 -9.09
C ILE A 608 14.90 -18.80 -9.19
N GLU A 609 14.01 -19.23 -8.28
CA GLU A 609 13.43 -20.57 -8.29
C GLU A 609 12.66 -20.83 -9.60
N SER A 610 11.80 -19.89 -10.02
CA SER A 610 11.07 -19.97 -11.29
C SER A 610 12.00 -19.97 -12.50
N ALA A 611 13.06 -19.17 -12.50
CA ALA A 611 14.04 -19.14 -13.59
C ALA A 611 14.87 -20.43 -13.67
N LEU A 612 15.18 -21.05 -12.52
CA LEU A 612 15.78 -22.37 -12.47
C LEU A 612 14.82 -23.41 -13.09
N MET A 613 13.54 -23.40 -12.71
CA MET A 613 12.54 -24.31 -13.30
C MET A 613 12.45 -24.14 -14.82
N ASP A 614 12.49 -22.90 -15.33
CA ASP A 614 12.45 -22.59 -16.76
C ASP A 614 13.67 -23.15 -17.50
N VAL A 615 14.88 -22.88 -17.00
CA VAL A 615 16.11 -23.35 -17.68
C VAL A 615 16.20 -24.88 -17.67
N TYR A 616 15.87 -25.55 -16.56
CA TYR A 616 15.88 -27.01 -16.51
C TYR A 616 14.85 -27.61 -17.47
N SER A 617 13.65 -27.03 -17.54
CA SER A 617 12.59 -27.46 -18.45
C SER A 617 12.98 -27.30 -19.93
N LYS A 618 13.50 -26.12 -20.32
CA LYS A 618 13.92 -25.84 -21.71
C LYS A 618 15.17 -26.59 -22.14
N CYS A 619 16.02 -26.97 -21.19
CA CYS A 619 17.17 -27.85 -21.41
C CYS A 619 16.79 -29.35 -21.48
N GLY A 620 15.50 -29.69 -21.36
CA GLY A 620 15.00 -31.07 -21.43
C GLY A 620 15.14 -31.87 -20.13
N SER A 621 15.59 -31.25 -19.03
CA SER A 621 15.67 -31.87 -17.71
C SER A 621 14.40 -31.60 -16.89
N VAL A 622 13.24 -31.98 -17.45
CA VAL A 622 11.93 -31.66 -16.87
C VAL A 622 11.73 -32.30 -15.50
N GLN A 623 12.25 -33.51 -15.27
CA GLN A 623 12.23 -34.13 -13.94
C GLN A 623 12.95 -33.30 -12.88
N ASP A 624 14.11 -32.70 -13.21
CA ASP A 624 14.83 -31.82 -12.28
C ASP A 624 13.99 -30.56 -11.99
N ALA A 625 13.34 -30.00 -13.02
CA ALA A 625 12.44 -28.85 -12.86
C ALA A 625 11.23 -29.18 -11.98
N TRP A 626 10.62 -30.36 -12.19
CA TRP A 626 9.48 -30.84 -11.43
C TRP A 626 9.82 -31.10 -9.96
N GLN A 627 10.98 -31.70 -9.67
CA GLN A 627 11.42 -31.90 -8.29
C GLN A 627 11.55 -30.58 -7.53
N MET A 628 12.06 -29.53 -8.18
CA MET A 628 12.11 -28.19 -7.56
C MET A 628 10.69 -27.67 -7.30
N PHE A 629 9.80 -27.77 -8.29
CA PHE A 629 8.41 -27.36 -8.15
C PHE A 629 7.67 -28.08 -7.00
N GLU A 630 7.89 -29.38 -6.81
CA GLU A 630 7.30 -30.14 -5.70
C GLU A 630 7.90 -29.75 -4.34
N SER A 631 9.17 -29.33 -4.32
CA SER A 631 9.85 -28.89 -3.10
C SER A 631 9.56 -27.44 -2.70
N ALA A 632 8.91 -26.66 -3.56
CA ALA A 632 8.62 -25.24 -3.34
C ALA A 632 7.63 -25.03 -2.18
N GLU A 633 8.00 -24.20 -1.20
CA GLU A 633 7.13 -23.86 -0.06
C GLU A 633 5.92 -23.00 -0.47
N VAL A 634 6.08 -22.20 -1.54
CA VAL A 634 5.06 -21.28 -2.06
C VAL A 634 5.02 -21.40 -3.58
N LEU A 635 3.90 -21.90 -4.11
CA LEU A 635 3.65 -21.94 -5.55
C LEU A 635 2.95 -20.65 -5.98
N ASP A 636 3.65 -19.79 -6.71
CA ASP A 636 3.06 -18.62 -7.36
C ASP A 636 2.63 -18.91 -8.80
N THR A 637 1.89 -17.97 -9.39
CA THR A 637 1.36 -18.10 -10.76
C THR A 637 2.48 -18.31 -11.78
N ILE A 638 3.65 -17.69 -11.56
CA ILE A 638 4.79 -17.74 -12.48
C ILE A 638 5.36 -19.16 -12.51
N ALA A 639 5.63 -19.76 -11.35
CA ALA A 639 6.12 -21.14 -11.27
C ALA A 639 5.16 -22.15 -11.91
N MET A 640 3.84 -21.97 -11.72
CA MET A 640 2.83 -22.83 -12.36
C MET A 640 2.83 -22.68 -13.89
N THR A 641 2.93 -21.45 -14.41
CA THR A 641 3.04 -21.18 -15.85
C THR A 641 4.31 -21.81 -16.42
N VAL A 642 5.46 -21.61 -15.77
CA VAL A 642 6.75 -22.17 -16.20
C VAL A 642 6.70 -23.69 -16.30
N MET A 643 6.17 -24.36 -15.28
CA MET A 643 6.07 -25.83 -15.31
C MET A 643 5.05 -26.35 -16.33
N LEU A 644 3.92 -25.67 -16.49
CA LEU A 644 2.92 -26.03 -17.51
C LEU A 644 3.51 -25.93 -18.91
N VAL A 645 4.17 -24.80 -19.21
CA VAL A 645 4.84 -24.58 -20.50
C VAL A 645 5.98 -25.59 -20.68
N GLY A 646 6.75 -25.85 -19.61
CA GLY A 646 7.82 -26.84 -19.60
C GLY A 646 7.34 -28.24 -19.93
N PHE A 647 6.24 -28.70 -19.34
CA PHE A 647 5.64 -29.99 -19.64
C PHE A 647 5.09 -30.04 -21.08
N ALA A 648 4.37 -29.02 -21.51
CA ALA A 648 3.82 -28.92 -22.87
C ALA A 648 4.92 -28.99 -23.94
N GLN A 649 6.03 -28.25 -23.76
CA GLN A 649 7.13 -28.22 -24.72
C GLN A 649 7.95 -29.53 -24.79
N ASN A 650 7.87 -30.36 -23.75
CA ASN A 650 8.61 -31.63 -23.67
C ASN A 650 7.72 -32.86 -23.89
N GLY A 651 6.46 -32.69 -24.28
CA GLY A 651 5.54 -33.78 -24.63
C GLY A 651 4.85 -34.46 -23.44
N TYR A 652 4.86 -33.85 -22.27
CA TYR A 652 4.17 -34.32 -21.06
C TYR A 652 2.77 -33.71 -20.98
N GLU A 653 1.91 -34.10 -21.91
CA GLU A 653 0.60 -33.48 -22.15
C GLU A 653 -0.35 -33.64 -20.95
N GLU A 654 -0.38 -34.82 -20.32
CA GLU A 654 -1.25 -35.08 -19.17
C GLU A 654 -0.86 -34.23 -17.95
N GLU A 655 0.43 -34.12 -17.67
CA GLU A 655 0.98 -33.32 -16.57
C GLU A 655 0.71 -31.81 -16.78
N ALA A 656 0.85 -31.33 -18.01
CA ALA A 656 0.50 -29.95 -18.36
C ALA A 656 -0.99 -29.64 -18.10
N LEU A 657 -1.88 -30.56 -18.48
CA LEU A 657 -3.33 -30.44 -18.22
C LEU A 657 -3.66 -30.50 -16.72
N GLN A 658 -2.96 -31.34 -15.95
CA GLN A 658 -3.14 -31.40 -14.50
C GLN A 658 -2.78 -30.07 -13.82
N ILE A 659 -1.68 -29.43 -14.22
CA ILE A 659 -1.32 -28.09 -13.71
C ILE A 659 -2.38 -27.06 -14.13
N PHE A 660 -2.84 -27.09 -15.38
CA PHE A 660 -3.86 -26.16 -15.85
C PHE A 660 -5.15 -26.25 -15.02
N VAL A 661 -5.63 -27.46 -14.75
CA VAL A 661 -6.80 -27.70 -13.90
C VAL A 661 -6.57 -27.20 -12.47
N LYS A 662 -5.36 -27.36 -11.94
CA LYS A 662 -4.97 -26.84 -10.61
C LYS A 662 -5.01 -25.30 -10.59
N MET A 663 -4.51 -24.62 -11.61
CA MET A 663 -4.57 -23.16 -11.75
C MET A 663 -6.02 -22.65 -11.80
N VAL A 664 -6.87 -23.29 -12.60
CA VAL A 664 -8.31 -22.94 -12.73
C VAL A 664 -9.04 -23.13 -11.39
N LYS A 665 -8.84 -24.27 -10.71
CA LYS A 665 -9.48 -24.55 -9.41
C LYS A 665 -9.04 -23.59 -8.31
N ALA A 666 -7.80 -23.10 -8.39
CA ALA A 666 -7.25 -22.13 -7.45
C ALA A 666 -7.71 -20.68 -7.74
N GLY A 667 -8.44 -20.45 -8.83
CA GLY A 667 -8.90 -19.10 -9.22
C GLY A 667 -7.75 -18.18 -9.64
N VAL A 668 -6.68 -18.75 -10.21
CA VAL A 668 -5.52 -18.00 -10.69
C VAL A 668 -5.82 -17.44 -12.09
N ASP A 669 -5.51 -16.16 -12.32
CA ASP A 669 -5.62 -15.54 -13.65
C ASP A 669 -4.73 -16.27 -14.66
N ILE A 670 -5.31 -16.61 -15.82
CA ILE A 670 -4.65 -17.39 -16.87
C ILE A 670 -4.03 -16.44 -17.90
N ASP A 671 -2.71 -16.53 -18.06
CA ASP A 671 -1.94 -15.77 -19.05
C ASP A 671 -2.21 -16.30 -20.49
N PRO A 672 -2.27 -15.42 -21.52
CA PRO A 672 -2.20 -15.82 -22.93
C PRO A 672 -1.17 -16.91 -23.27
N ASP A 673 0.01 -16.92 -22.63
CA ASP A 673 1.05 -17.93 -22.86
C ASP A 673 0.61 -19.32 -22.40
N VAL A 674 -0.10 -19.40 -21.27
CA VAL A 674 -0.69 -20.65 -20.78
C VAL A 674 -1.75 -21.16 -21.76
N VAL A 675 -2.57 -20.26 -22.29
CA VAL A 675 -3.58 -20.61 -23.30
C VAL A 675 -2.92 -21.15 -24.57
N SER A 676 -1.86 -20.48 -25.05
CA SER A 676 -1.09 -20.91 -26.23
C SER A 676 -0.47 -22.29 -26.03
N ALA A 677 0.17 -22.54 -24.87
CA ALA A 677 0.79 -23.81 -24.55
C ALA A 677 -0.23 -24.96 -24.51
N ILE A 678 -1.39 -24.75 -23.88
CA ILE A 678 -2.47 -25.75 -23.83
C ILE A 678 -3.10 -25.99 -25.20
N LEU A 679 -3.30 -24.95 -26.02
CA LEU A 679 -3.75 -25.14 -27.40
C LEU A 679 -2.75 -25.94 -28.23
N GLY A 680 -1.44 -25.75 -27.98
CA GLY A 680 -0.37 -26.54 -28.57
C GLY A 680 -0.45 -28.03 -28.21
N VAL A 681 -0.79 -28.35 -26.96
CA VAL A 681 -1.03 -29.72 -26.47
C VAL A 681 -2.21 -30.39 -27.18
N PHE A 682 -3.27 -29.64 -27.56
CA PHE A 682 -4.40 -30.22 -28.31
C PHE A 682 -4.20 -30.23 -29.84
N GLY A 683 -3.19 -29.52 -30.34
CA GLY A 683 -2.88 -29.45 -31.77
C GLY A 683 -2.11 -30.66 -32.30
N SER A 684 -1.46 -31.44 -31.43
CA SER A 684 -0.71 -32.65 -31.78
C SER A 684 -1.61 -33.81 -32.27
N ASP A 685 -2.89 -33.82 -31.90
CA ASP A 685 -3.84 -34.91 -32.18
C ASP A 685 -4.81 -34.65 -33.34
N THR A 686 -4.67 -33.53 -34.06
CA THR A 686 -5.49 -33.25 -35.25
C THR A 686 -4.78 -33.55 -36.55
N SER A 687 -5.33 -34.50 -37.32
CA SER A 687 -5.02 -34.79 -38.72
C SER A 687 -5.38 -33.65 -39.69
N LEU A 688 -5.06 -32.41 -39.37
CA LEU A 688 -5.15 -31.26 -40.27
C LEU A 688 -3.77 -30.64 -40.35
N GLY A 689 -3.09 -30.88 -41.47
CA GLY A 689 -1.75 -30.38 -41.74
C GLY A 689 -1.65 -28.88 -41.55
N VAL A 690 -1.08 -28.47 -40.42
CA VAL A 690 -0.36 -27.20 -40.30
C VAL A 690 1.10 -27.59 -40.22
N ASP A 691 1.82 -27.17 -41.24
CA ASP A 691 3.19 -27.52 -41.53
C ASP A 691 4.12 -27.18 -40.35
N ARG A 692 4.88 -28.18 -39.86
CA ARG A 692 5.88 -28.03 -38.78
C ARG A 692 7.01 -27.05 -39.13
N SER A 693 7.06 -26.57 -40.37
CA SER A 693 7.99 -25.54 -40.84
C SER A 693 7.65 -24.12 -40.34
N ALA A 694 6.42 -23.84 -39.90
CA ALA A 694 6.03 -22.50 -39.44
C ALA A 694 6.46 -22.17 -38.00
N LEU A 695 6.83 -23.17 -37.19
CA LEU A 695 7.38 -23.00 -35.84
C LEU A 695 8.90 -22.82 -35.80
N GLN A 696 9.58 -22.91 -36.95
CA GLN A 696 11.03 -22.69 -37.08
C GLN A 696 11.41 -21.46 -37.92
N ALA A 697 10.44 -20.69 -38.42
CA ALA A 697 10.71 -19.54 -39.28
C ALA A 697 9.86 -18.33 -38.88
N ASN A 698 10.10 -17.79 -37.69
CA ASN A 698 9.78 -16.38 -37.41
C ASN A 698 10.83 -15.82 -36.42
N PRO A 699 11.93 -15.23 -36.90
CA PRO A 699 13.03 -14.74 -36.05
C PRO A 699 12.70 -13.41 -35.36
N GLY A 700 11.48 -13.27 -34.80
CA GLY A 700 11.04 -12.00 -34.21
C GLY A 700 9.88 -12.09 -33.21
N ALA A 701 9.47 -13.28 -32.79
CA ALA A 701 8.42 -13.47 -31.80
C ALA A 701 8.64 -14.77 -31.01
N GLY A 702 9.73 -14.84 -30.24
CA GLY A 702 10.05 -15.94 -29.33
C GLY A 702 10.10 -15.44 -27.88
N CYS A 703 9.03 -15.74 -27.12
CA CYS A 703 8.99 -15.87 -25.66
C CYS A 703 9.88 -14.93 -24.81
N SER A 704 9.46 -13.67 -24.63
CA SER A 704 9.92 -12.87 -23.48
C SER A 704 9.09 -13.27 -22.26
N CYS A 705 9.52 -14.27 -21.50
CA CYS A 705 9.09 -14.34 -20.11
C CYS A 705 9.74 -13.14 -19.40
N ASP A 706 8.97 -12.07 -19.17
CA ASP A 706 9.38 -10.93 -18.35
C ASP A 706 9.47 -11.32 -16.86
N LEU A 707 10.33 -12.29 -16.54
CA LEU A 707 10.71 -12.69 -15.19
C LEU A 707 11.43 -11.54 -14.43
N VAL A 708 11.77 -10.44 -15.11
CA VAL A 708 12.53 -9.31 -14.55
C VAL A 708 11.65 -8.11 -14.16
N GLU A 709 10.35 -8.11 -14.50
CA GLU A 709 9.40 -7.09 -14.00
C GLU A 709 8.47 -7.67 -12.94
N CYS A 710 9.03 -8.02 -11.77
CA CYS A 710 8.24 -8.06 -10.54
C CYS A 710 7.85 -6.64 -10.11
N SER A 711 6.96 -6.00 -10.88
CA SER A 711 6.20 -4.84 -10.46
C SER A 711 4.72 -5.13 -10.69
N ALA A 712 3.97 -5.16 -9.59
CA ALA A 712 2.54 -5.45 -9.59
C ALA A 712 1.81 -4.49 -10.55
N THR A 713 1.35 -5.02 -11.69
CA THR A 713 0.46 -4.32 -12.61
C THR A 713 -0.83 -5.11 -12.75
N SER A 714 -1.87 -4.61 -12.09
CA SER A 714 -3.26 -4.99 -12.36
C SER A 714 -3.66 -4.40 -13.71
N LEU A 715 -3.74 -5.23 -14.76
CA LEU A 715 -4.23 -4.79 -16.07
C LEU A 715 -5.76 -4.76 -16.07
N SER A 716 -6.31 -3.55 -16.16
CA SER A 716 -7.74 -3.31 -16.36
C SER A 716 -8.17 -3.74 -17.78
N VAL A 717 -9.14 -4.64 -17.89
CA VAL A 717 -9.77 -5.01 -19.15
C VAL A 717 -10.71 -3.89 -19.63
N LYS A 718 -10.37 -3.24 -20.76
CA LYS A 718 -11.30 -2.38 -21.52
C LYS A 718 -12.05 -3.22 -22.57
N LYS A 719 -13.37 -3.30 -22.43
CA LYS A 719 -14.30 -3.75 -23.50
C LYS A 719 -14.06 -2.94 -24.78
N ARG A 720 -13.57 -3.59 -25.84
CA ARG A 720 -13.69 -3.08 -27.21
C ARG A 720 -15.11 -3.35 -27.71
N ARG A 721 -15.87 -2.28 -27.96
CA ARG A 721 -17.03 -2.32 -28.87
C ARG A 721 -16.48 -2.46 -30.28
N HIS A 722 -16.69 -3.61 -30.93
CA HIS A 722 -16.70 -3.67 -32.39
C HIS A 722 -18.13 -3.47 -32.85
N GLY A 723 -18.37 -2.37 -33.56
CA GLY A 723 -19.46 -2.29 -34.52
C GLY A 723 -18.93 -2.77 -35.86
N LEU A 724 -19.70 -3.61 -36.54
CA LEU A 724 -19.65 -3.87 -37.98
C LEU A 724 -21.06 -4.33 -38.38
N SER A 725 -21.64 -3.59 -39.34
CA SER A 725 -22.92 -3.75 -40.06
C SER A 725 -24.18 -4.00 -39.24
#